data_AF-A0A924QYP2-F1
#
_entry.id   AF-A0A924QYP2-F1
#
_cell.length_a   1.000
_cell.length_b   1.000
_cell.length_c   1.000
_cell.angle_alpha   90.00
_cell.angle_beta   90.00
_cell.angle_gamma   90.00
#
_symmetry.space_group_name_H-M   'P 1'
#
loop_
_entity.id
_entity.type
_entity.pdbx_description
1 polymer ?
#
loop_
_entity_poly.entity_id
_entity_poly.type
_entity_poly.pdbx_seq_one_letter_code
_entity_poly.pdbx_strand_id
1 'polypeptide(L)'
;MPQTPSTQTQLPYYEDFTPGSGALDPARSWLDSSSRTLVLDGPWRFRLSPSPVGLDESVAAPDFDDSGWDTIPVPSHWVLEGHGAYGLPQYTNVQYPFPIDPPYVPDANPTGDYRRSFELPGGWRPGGRTLLRFDGVESTFKVWVNGHEVGTGKGSRLSHEFDVTEALTSGANTIAVRVHQFSSASYLEDQDQWWLPGIFRGVTLLERPVGGLDDVWLTADFDHTTGRGTITPEIRAADVAFPVSLDIVELGVHVTWATAADVAPVAIAAVDPWSAEIPRLYTAVVTGAAESVELRLGFRTVRIVGDLFTVNGARVVFHGVNRHEAHPVRGRVFDADHARADLELMKRHNINAIRTSHYPPHPILLDIADELGFWVIDECDLETHGFEAADNLRNPARWDQNPSDDGRWEAAYLDRIERTVERDKNHPSVVLWSLGNESGTGRNLALMSQWVHRRDPGRPVHYEGDYTGQYTDVYSRMYASLEETESIGSDSIPGLLLDCTAGESARNRLKPFILCEYVHAMGNGPGSIAEYEALTVAYPRLHGGFVWEWRDHGILTRTADGVPFHGYGGDFGEVVHDGNFVMDGMILSDDIPTPGLAEYRAVVQPIVFGALVDGAFPLHNRYHSASTAHLRFAWSLERDGHEMASSDLEVPCVAAGESASVALPDAALSVSGTGEWWVTVRAVLSADVAWAARGHVVAVAQYAIAGAGVPGAPVGTSAGAQHPLAEGGTAGGAAGGASGTGSGIVDGDAFVLGGARFDLRTGSLRSLGSLAVDGPQLELWRAPTDNDRSDSRGSYELGDPKLTFGEGVPGPPSEIRWRGRGLDRLVHRVTSVVPGEVGLDVRVRTSAANNRDCVETTYRWTVDTQGALALRVEIAPSRGWDTTWPRMGIRFALPGTLETADWFGTGPLESYPDSRRAALVGRYSSAIDALSAGYARPQETGHRSDVRELTLGESGGAELDIRFQGDEQGRLPGFTASRHTAHEIDAATHPHELPASSHVHLYVDAAQHGLGSRACGIDVLPQYALWPSARSLALTLSVR
;
A
#
# COMPACT_ATOMS: atom_id res chain seq x y z
N MET A 1 -14.58 -65.15 3.96
CA MET A 1 -15.12 -64.37 5.09
C MET A 1 -14.96 -62.91 4.72
N PRO A 2 -16.02 -62.10 4.66
CA PRO A 2 -15.89 -60.67 4.46
C PRO A 2 -15.34 -60.05 5.75
N GLN A 3 -14.31 -59.22 5.60
CA GLN A 3 -13.78 -58.39 6.67
C GLN A 3 -14.84 -57.38 7.10
N THR A 4 -15.03 -57.29 8.41
CA THR A 4 -15.84 -56.31 9.13
C THR A 4 -15.43 -54.89 8.71
N PRO A 5 -16.37 -53.94 8.55
CA PRO A 5 -16.01 -52.54 8.31
C PRO A 5 -15.23 -52.02 9.53
N SER A 6 -14.08 -51.39 9.30
CA SER A 6 -13.37 -50.65 10.34
C SER A 6 -14.28 -49.54 10.86
N THR A 7 -14.41 -49.46 12.18
CA THR A 7 -14.99 -48.30 12.88
C THR A 7 -14.33 -47.02 12.37
N GLN A 8 -15.08 -46.19 11.63
CA GLN A 8 -14.66 -44.81 11.36
C GLN A 8 -14.50 -44.12 12.71
N THR A 9 -13.27 -43.77 13.07
CA THR A 9 -12.98 -42.88 14.19
C THR A 9 -13.66 -41.54 13.88
N GLN A 10 -14.57 -41.11 14.76
CA GLN A 10 -15.22 -39.80 14.64
C GLN A 10 -14.15 -38.72 14.89
N LEU A 11 -13.97 -37.81 13.93
CA LEU A 11 -13.04 -36.67 14.07
C LEU A 11 -13.53 -35.73 15.19
N PRO A 12 -12.62 -35.10 15.95
CA PRO A 12 -13.00 -34.01 16.84
C PRO A 12 -13.53 -32.81 16.03
N TYR A 13 -14.34 -31.96 16.66
CA TYR A 13 -15.02 -30.86 15.94
C TYR A 13 -14.05 -29.87 15.27
N TYR A 14 -12.86 -29.67 15.87
CA TYR A 14 -11.83 -28.80 15.32
C TYR A 14 -11.08 -29.40 14.12
N GLU A 15 -11.29 -30.68 13.79
CA GLU A 15 -10.76 -31.35 12.59
C GLU A 15 -11.87 -31.80 11.63
N ASP A 16 -13.15 -31.54 11.93
CA ASP A 16 -14.24 -31.92 11.02
C ASP A 16 -14.32 -31.00 9.79
N PHE A 17 -14.91 -31.46 8.69
CA PHE A 17 -15.05 -30.66 7.47
C PHE A 17 -16.30 -29.76 7.45
N THR A 18 -17.13 -29.82 8.50
CA THR A 18 -18.41 -29.11 8.53
C THR A 18 -18.19 -27.63 8.86
N PRO A 19 -19.04 -26.71 8.35
CA PRO A 19 -18.91 -25.27 8.62
C PRO A 19 -19.20 -24.88 10.09
N GLY A 20 -19.80 -25.77 10.86
CA GLY A 20 -20.27 -25.52 12.22
C GLY A 20 -21.43 -26.45 12.57
N SER A 21 -21.88 -26.41 13.81
CA SER A 21 -22.96 -27.28 14.30
C SER A 21 -23.73 -26.68 15.46
N GLY A 22 -24.83 -27.33 15.86
CA GLY A 22 -25.66 -26.91 17.00
C GLY A 22 -26.78 -25.95 16.59
N ALA A 23 -27.07 -24.99 17.46
CA ALA A 23 -28.19 -24.05 17.33
C ALA A 23 -27.87 -22.82 16.45
N LEU A 24 -27.11 -23.00 15.35
CA LEU A 24 -26.80 -21.92 14.42
C LEU A 24 -28.08 -21.38 13.75
N ASP A 25 -28.28 -20.06 13.81
CA ASP A 25 -29.35 -19.37 13.09
C ASP A 25 -28.92 -19.13 11.62
N PRO A 26 -29.86 -19.15 10.65
CA PRO A 26 -29.51 -18.90 9.25
C PRO A 26 -28.86 -17.53 9.03
N ALA A 27 -27.94 -17.45 8.06
CA ALA A 27 -27.31 -16.21 7.68
C ALA A 27 -28.35 -15.12 7.33
N ARG A 28 -28.01 -13.87 7.68
CA ARG A 28 -28.85 -12.69 7.52
C ARG A 28 -28.02 -11.42 7.51
N SER A 29 -28.63 -10.30 7.15
CA SER A 29 -27.93 -9.02 7.17
C SER A 29 -27.54 -8.58 8.59
N TRP A 30 -26.42 -7.88 8.69
CA TRP A 30 -26.12 -7.08 9.86
C TRP A 30 -26.98 -5.80 9.78
N LEU A 31 -27.93 -5.65 10.72
CA LEU A 31 -28.98 -4.63 10.64
C LEU A 31 -29.02 -3.78 11.91
N ASP A 32 -29.21 -2.47 11.73
CA ASP A 32 -29.60 -1.58 12.83
C ASP A 32 -31.09 -1.76 13.11
N SER A 33 -31.40 -2.35 14.27
CA SER A 33 -32.75 -2.73 14.66
C SER A 33 -33.11 -2.11 16.00
N SER A 34 -34.39 -1.77 16.17
CA SER A 34 -34.95 -1.33 17.46
C SER A 34 -35.10 -2.46 18.50
N SER A 35 -34.81 -3.71 18.11
CA SER A 35 -34.70 -4.83 19.05
C SER A 35 -33.58 -4.60 20.07
N ARG A 36 -33.75 -5.13 21.28
CA ARG A 36 -32.76 -4.93 22.34
C ARG A 36 -31.48 -5.72 22.06
N THR A 37 -30.35 -5.07 22.31
CA THR A 37 -29.02 -5.68 22.26
C THR A 37 -28.34 -5.56 23.62
N LEU A 38 -27.66 -6.61 24.05
CA LEU A 38 -26.73 -6.58 25.19
C LEU A 38 -25.32 -6.87 24.68
N VAL A 39 -24.44 -5.89 24.83
CA VAL A 39 -23.00 -6.04 24.53
C VAL A 39 -22.34 -6.83 25.67
N LEU A 40 -21.60 -7.88 25.30
CA LEU A 40 -20.89 -8.76 26.23
C LEU A 40 -19.38 -8.52 26.26
N ASP A 41 -18.89 -7.57 25.47
CA ASP A 41 -17.51 -7.08 25.46
C ASP A 41 -17.06 -6.61 26.86
N GLY A 42 -15.75 -6.60 27.05
CA GLY A 42 -15.08 -6.27 28.31
C GLY A 42 -14.26 -7.44 28.84
N PRO A 43 -13.98 -7.48 30.16
CA PRO A 43 -13.13 -8.51 30.74
C PRO A 43 -13.84 -9.86 30.87
N TRP A 44 -13.24 -10.90 30.32
CA TRP A 44 -13.65 -12.30 30.46
C TRP A 44 -12.59 -13.06 31.27
N ARG A 45 -13.01 -14.08 32.03
CA ARG A 45 -12.07 -15.02 32.64
C ARG A 45 -11.39 -15.83 31.55
N PHE A 46 -10.09 -16.02 31.64
CA PHE A 46 -9.30 -16.63 30.59
C PHE A 46 -8.23 -17.58 31.14
N ARG A 47 -8.05 -18.70 30.45
CA ARG A 47 -6.85 -19.54 30.56
C ARG A 47 -6.43 -20.02 29.18
N LEU A 48 -5.13 -20.20 28.99
CA LEU A 48 -4.58 -20.83 27.80
C LEU A 48 -4.05 -22.24 28.15
N SER A 49 -4.47 -23.23 27.36
CA SER A 49 -3.89 -24.58 27.36
C SER A 49 -3.02 -24.77 26.13
N PRO A 50 -1.87 -25.47 26.22
CA PRO A 50 -0.97 -25.64 25.08
C PRO A 50 -1.51 -26.61 24.01
N SER A 51 -2.55 -27.38 24.35
CA SER A 51 -3.13 -28.41 23.48
C SER A 51 -4.59 -28.65 23.85
N PRO A 52 -5.46 -29.01 22.89
CA PRO A 52 -6.79 -29.54 23.17
C PRO A 52 -6.76 -30.97 23.73
N VAL A 53 -5.64 -31.70 23.56
CA VAL A 53 -5.50 -33.09 24.00
C VAL A 53 -5.57 -33.19 25.52
N GLY A 54 -6.54 -33.95 26.02
CA GLY A 54 -6.74 -34.16 27.46
C GLY A 54 -7.62 -33.09 28.13
N LEU A 55 -8.11 -32.09 27.41
CA LEU A 55 -9.12 -31.17 27.93
C LEU A 55 -10.49 -31.87 27.97
N ASP A 56 -11.20 -31.71 29.09
CA ASP A 56 -12.62 -32.06 29.20
C ASP A 56 -13.51 -30.82 29.03
N GLU A 57 -14.82 -31.01 29.17
CA GLU A 57 -15.82 -29.95 29.06
C GLU A 57 -16.22 -29.35 30.42
N SER A 58 -15.44 -29.59 31.48
CA SER A 58 -15.75 -29.09 32.84
C SER A 58 -15.88 -27.57 32.89
N VAL A 59 -15.20 -26.85 32.00
CA VAL A 59 -15.29 -25.39 31.83
C VAL A 59 -16.73 -24.90 31.59
N ALA A 60 -17.57 -25.74 30.99
CA ALA A 60 -18.97 -25.42 30.70
C ALA A 60 -19.83 -25.36 31.96
N ALA A 61 -19.48 -26.09 33.02
CA ALA A 61 -20.31 -26.22 34.22
C ALA A 61 -20.55 -24.83 34.87
N PRO A 62 -21.80 -24.43 35.19
CA PRO A 62 -22.10 -23.11 35.75
C PRO A 62 -21.37 -22.83 37.08
N ASP A 63 -21.14 -23.87 37.87
CA ASP A 63 -20.49 -23.84 39.17
C ASP A 63 -18.97 -24.11 39.13
N PHE A 64 -18.37 -24.20 37.93
CA PHE A 64 -16.93 -24.30 37.78
C PHE A 64 -16.22 -23.09 38.42
N ASP A 65 -15.22 -23.36 39.26
CA ASP A 65 -14.42 -22.34 39.93
C ASP A 65 -13.31 -21.82 39.02
N ASP A 66 -13.53 -20.65 38.43
CA ASP A 66 -12.57 -19.90 37.63
C ASP A 66 -11.92 -18.73 38.40
N SER A 67 -12.05 -18.69 39.73
CA SER A 67 -11.54 -17.57 40.54
C SER A 67 -10.01 -17.43 40.46
N GLY A 68 -9.31 -18.52 40.15
CA GLY A 68 -7.87 -18.56 39.91
C GLY A 68 -7.43 -18.25 38.48
N TRP A 69 -8.37 -17.96 37.57
CA TRP A 69 -8.04 -17.63 36.18
C TRP A 69 -7.71 -16.15 36.03
N ASP A 70 -6.87 -15.87 35.04
CA ASP A 70 -6.60 -14.52 34.58
C ASP A 70 -7.85 -13.90 33.95
N THR A 71 -7.76 -12.62 33.60
CA THR A 71 -8.77 -11.91 32.82
C THR A 71 -8.17 -11.39 31.54
N ILE A 72 -8.91 -11.47 30.44
CA ILE A 72 -8.52 -10.94 29.12
C ILE A 72 -9.61 -10.00 28.60
N PRO A 73 -9.27 -8.91 27.90
CA PRO A 73 -10.25 -8.12 27.17
C PRO A 73 -10.87 -8.94 26.03
N VAL A 74 -12.16 -8.77 25.80
CA VAL A 74 -12.87 -9.21 24.60
C VAL A 74 -13.55 -7.98 24.01
N PRO A 75 -13.31 -7.63 22.74
CA PRO A 75 -12.45 -8.35 21.77
C PRO A 75 -10.94 -8.19 22.01
N SER A 76 -10.15 -9.23 21.74
CA SER A 76 -8.68 -9.20 21.63
C SER A 76 -8.11 -10.46 20.96
N HIS A 77 -6.85 -10.39 20.54
CA HIS A 77 -6.03 -11.56 20.21
C HIS A 77 -5.15 -11.90 21.40
N TRP A 78 -5.21 -13.14 21.90
CA TRP A 78 -4.51 -13.44 23.16
C TRP A 78 -2.99 -13.33 23.04
N VAL A 79 -2.43 -13.54 21.85
CA VAL A 79 -0.98 -13.43 21.57
C VAL A 79 -0.45 -12.00 21.64
N LEU A 80 -1.35 -11.00 21.66
CA LEU A 80 -1.01 -9.58 21.86
C LEU A 80 -1.28 -9.11 23.29
N GLU A 81 -1.82 -9.99 24.14
CA GLU A 81 -2.15 -9.71 25.53
C GLU A 81 -1.15 -10.38 26.50
N GLY A 82 -1.10 -9.89 27.74
CA GLY A 82 -0.31 -10.51 28.80
C GLY A 82 1.21 -10.52 28.59
N HIS A 83 1.73 -9.67 27.69
CA HIS A 83 3.17 -9.54 27.39
C HIS A 83 3.83 -10.87 26.99
N GLY A 84 3.19 -11.64 26.11
CA GLY A 84 3.68 -12.93 25.62
C GLY A 84 3.37 -14.12 26.54
N ALA A 85 2.66 -13.91 27.66
CA ALA A 85 2.24 -14.99 28.57
C ALA A 85 1.33 -16.02 27.90
N TYR A 86 0.66 -15.64 26.81
CA TYR A 86 -0.28 -16.49 26.07
C TYR A 86 0.24 -16.89 24.67
N GLY A 87 1.56 -16.91 24.48
CA GLY A 87 2.18 -17.11 23.18
C GLY A 87 2.42 -15.79 22.45
N LEU A 88 2.91 -15.90 21.22
CA LEU A 88 3.32 -14.75 20.39
C LEU A 88 2.71 -14.88 18.97
N PRO A 89 2.57 -13.76 18.24
CA PRO A 89 2.16 -13.78 16.83
C PRO A 89 3.07 -14.65 15.96
N GLN A 90 2.54 -15.14 14.84
CA GLN A 90 3.33 -15.81 13.81
C GLN A 90 3.03 -15.17 12.46
N TYR A 91 4.04 -14.82 11.69
CA TYR A 91 3.86 -14.34 10.32
C TYR A 91 4.38 -15.35 9.30
N THR A 92 3.52 -15.74 8.36
CA THR A 92 3.88 -16.46 7.15
C THR A 92 3.11 -15.87 5.98
N ASN A 93 3.71 -15.90 4.79
CA ASN A 93 3.05 -15.54 3.53
C ASN A 93 2.30 -16.75 2.97
N VAL A 94 2.97 -17.59 2.17
CA VAL A 94 2.35 -18.76 1.50
C VAL A 94 2.40 -20.04 2.34
N GLN A 95 3.40 -20.16 3.22
CA GLN A 95 3.64 -21.43 3.92
C GLN A 95 2.75 -21.53 5.18
N TYR A 96 1.98 -22.61 5.29
CA TYR A 96 1.32 -22.91 6.56
C TYR A 96 2.32 -23.04 7.71
N PRO A 97 2.02 -22.54 8.93
CA PRO A 97 2.85 -22.72 10.11
C PRO A 97 2.75 -24.15 10.71
N PHE A 98 2.06 -25.07 10.01
CA PHE A 98 1.88 -26.47 10.37
C PHE A 98 1.96 -27.38 9.13
N PRO A 99 2.15 -28.70 9.30
CA PRO A 99 2.21 -29.63 8.17
C PRO A 99 0.89 -29.66 7.37
N ILE A 100 0.99 -29.69 6.05
CA ILE A 100 -0.19 -29.84 5.17
C ILE A 100 -0.64 -31.31 5.17
N ASP A 101 -1.63 -31.64 6.01
CA ASP A 101 -2.24 -32.97 6.14
C ASP A 101 -3.76 -32.84 6.43
N PRO A 102 -4.56 -32.27 5.50
CA PRO A 102 -5.95 -31.94 5.78
C PRO A 102 -6.82 -33.18 6.08
N PRO A 103 -7.67 -33.14 7.12
CA PRO A 103 -8.05 -31.97 7.90
C PRO A 103 -7.32 -31.85 9.26
N TYR A 104 -6.25 -32.61 9.46
CA TYR A 104 -5.58 -32.75 10.75
C TYR A 104 -4.73 -31.52 11.09
N VAL A 105 -4.63 -31.22 12.39
CA VAL A 105 -3.84 -30.09 12.91
C VAL A 105 -2.85 -30.57 13.99
N PRO A 106 -1.83 -29.77 14.35
CA PRO A 106 -0.83 -30.21 15.34
C PRO A 106 -1.42 -30.50 16.73
N ASP A 107 -0.82 -31.45 17.45
CA ASP A 107 -1.11 -31.66 18.88
C ASP A 107 -0.83 -30.39 19.70
N ALA A 108 0.25 -29.67 19.37
CA ALA A 108 0.58 -28.37 19.95
C ALA A 108 -0.31 -27.29 19.33
N ASN A 109 -1.55 -27.22 19.80
CA ASN A 109 -2.57 -26.30 19.32
C ASN A 109 -3.07 -25.44 20.49
N PRO A 110 -2.54 -24.21 20.65
CA PRO A 110 -2.96 -23.30 21.70
C PRO A 110 -4.49 -23.15 21.74
N THR A 111 -5.05 -23.41 22.92
CA THR A 111 -6.50 -23.49 23.14
C THR A 111 -6.90 -22.59 24.29
N GLY A 112 -7.63 -21.51 23.97
CA GLY A 112 -8.12 -20.53 24.92
C GLY A 112 -9.50 -20.87 25.45
N ASP A 113 -9.65 -21.01 26.77
CA ASP A 113 -10.95 -21.11 27.42
C ASP A 113 -11.34 -19.71 27.97
N TYR A 114 -12.53 -19.25 27.60
CA TYR A 114 -13.12 -17.98 28.02
C TYR A 114 -14.38 -18.25 28.84
N ARG A 115 -14.57 -17.53 29.96
CA ARG A 115 -15.82 -17.55 30.73
C ARG A 115 -16.31 -16.15 31.07
N ARG A 116 -17.62 -15.94 30.92
CA ARG A 116 -18.29 -14.67 31.21
C ARG A 116 -19.60 -14.89 31.92
N SER A 117 -19.71 -14.34 33.13
CA SER A 117 -20.99 -14.20 33.80
C SER A 117 -21.61 -12.84 33.51
N PHE A 118 -22.92 -12.81 33.31
CA PHE A 118 -23.70 -11.60 33.09
C PHE A 118 -25.12 -11.75 33.65
N GLU A 119 -25.80 -10.62 33.85
CA GLU A 119 -27.21 -10.60 34.23
C GLU A 119 -28.05 -10.29 33.00
N LEU A 120 -29.03 -11.15 32.68
CA LEU A 120 -29.97 -10.86 31.60
C LEU A 120 -30.90 -9.71 32.04
N PRO A 121 -30.87 -8.54 31.36
CA PRO A 121 -31.61 -7.37 31.80
C PRO A 121 -33.13 -7.61 31.85
N GLY A 122 -33.79 -6.97 32.82
CA GLY A 122 -35.25 -6.96 32.88
C GLY A 122 -35.87 -6.33 31.62
N GLY A 123 -36.99 -6.91 31.16
CA GLY A 123 -37.71 -6.44 29.98
C GLY A 123 -37.33 -7.09 28.66
N TRP A 124 -36.48 -8.13 28.67
CA TRP A 124 -36.41 -9.12 27.60
C TRP A 124 -37.80 -9.75 27.42
N ARG A 125 -38.36 -9.67 26.21
CA ARG A 125 -39.76 -9.98 25.91
C ARG A 125 -40.01 -11.50 26.03
N PRO A 126 -41.04 -11.91 26.79
CA PRO A 126 -41.38 -13.32 26.90
C PRO A 126 -41.88 -13.86 25.55
N GLY A 127 -41.44 -15.06 25.18
CA GLY A 127 -41.89 -15.79 23.99
C GLY A 127 -41.17 -15.45 22.69
N GLY A 128 -40.23 -14.50 22.69
CA GLY A 128 -39.31 -14.26 21.56
C GLY A 128 -38.08 -15.18 21.59
N ARG A 129 -37.23 -15.09 20.57
CA ARG A 129 -35.92 -15.77 20.54
C ARG A 129 -34.83 -14.83 21.07
N THR A 130 -33.74 -15.40 21.57
CA THR A 130 -32.51 -14.65 21.90
C THR A 130 -31.34 -15.28 21.19
N LEU A 131 -30.65 -14.49 20.38
CA LEU A 131 -29.50 -14.95 19.60
C LEU A 131 -28.20 -14.44 20.24
N LEU A 132 -27.22 -15.32 20.41
CA LEU A 132 -25.85 -14.96 20.78
C LEU A 132 -25.03 -14.82 19.50
N ARG A 133 -24.61 -13.59 19.20
CA ARG A 133 -23.80 -13.26 18.03
C ARG A 133 -22.33 -13.12 18.41
N PHE A 134 -21.46 -13.76 17.63
CA PHE A 134 -20.03 -13.51 17.58
C PHE A 134 -19.71 -12.91 16.21
N ASP A 135 -19.10 -11.73 16.16
CA ASP A 135 -18.75 -11.09 14.88
C ASP A 135 -17.40 -11.54 14.30
N GLY A 136 -16.60 -12.29 15.07
CA GLY A 136 -15.32 -12.85 14.62
C GLY A 136 -14.54 -13.55 15.74
N VAL A 137 -14.15 -14.80 15.47
CA VAL A 137 -13.39 -15.67 16.39
C VAL A 137 -12.41 -16.51 15.58
N GLU A 138 -11.11 -16.40 15.87
CA GLU A 138 -10.06 -17.11 15.13
C GLU A 138 -9.50 -18.31 15.93
N SER A 139 -9.55 -19.57 15.43
CA SER A 139 -10.10 -20.05 14.14
C SER A 139 -11.39 -20.87 14.22
N THR A 140 -11.52 -21.73 15.23
CA THR A 140 -12.77 -22.46 15.51
C THR A 140 -13.06 -22.41 17.00
N PHE A 141 -14.35 -22.45 17.33
CA PHE A 141 -14.78 -22.37 18.71
C PHE A 141 -16.00 -23.23 19.01
N LYS A 142 -16.15 -23.57 20.29
CA LYS A 142 -17.32 -24.24 20.86
C LYS A 142 -17.91 -23.39 21.99
N VAL A 143 -19.23 -23.30 22.06
CA VAL A 143 -19.95 -22.43 22.99
C VAL A 143 -20.87 -23.22 23.89
N TRP A 144 -20.88 -22.87 25.18
CA TRP A 144 -21.84 -23.33 26.16
C TRP A 144 -22.50 -22.14 26.86
N VAL A 145 -23.79 -22.29 27.17
CA VAL A 145 -24.56 -21.33 27.97
C VAL A 145 -25.18 -22.09 29.13
N ASN A 146 -24.88 -21.66 30.35
CA ASN A 146 -25.32 -22.29 31.59
C ASN A 146 -25.10 -23.82 31.60
N GLY A 147 -23.94 -24.28 31.11
CA GLY A 147 -23.59 -25.70 31.04
C GLY A 147 -24.18 -26.48 29.87
N HIS A 148 -25.07 -25.88 29.07
CA HIS A 148 -25.63 -26.50 27.89
C HIS A 148 -24.79 -26.17 26.68
N GLU A 149 -24.39 -27.19 25.91
CA GLU A 149 -23.74 -26.99 24.63
C GLU A 149 -24.70 -26.32 23.66
N VAL A 150 -24.26 -25.21 23.08
CA VAL A 150 -25.03 -24.44 22.10
C VAL A 150 -24.62 -24.81 20.68
N GLY A 151 -23.32 -24.94 20.42
CA GLY A 151 -22.82 -25.30 19.10
C GLY A 151 -21.34 -24.99 18.88
N THR A 152 -20.91 -25.14 17.62
CA THR A 152 -19.55 -24.87 17.14
C THR A 152 -19.57 -23.95 15.93
N GLY A 153 -18.53 -23.13 15.76
CA GLY A 153 -18.38 -22.20 14.61
C GLY A 153 -17.01 -22.28 13.94
N LYS A 154 -16.98 -22.06 12.61
CA LYS A 154 -15.79 -21.89 11.75
C LYS A 154 -15.98 -20.74 10.75
N GLY A 155 -14.88 -20.20 10.23
CA GLY A 155 -14.88 -19.00 9.38
C GLY A 155 -14.63 -17.78 10.22
N SER A 156 -13.35 -17.48 10.43
CA SER A 156 -12.87 -16.57 11.48
C SER A 156 -13.39 -15.15 11.35
N ARG A 157 -13.52 -14.65 10.11
CA ARG A 157 -13.89 -13.26 9.83
C ARG A 157 -15.38 -13.09 9.49
N LEU A 158 -16.19 -14.13 9.71
CA LEU A 158 -17.60 -14.17 9.41
C LEU A 158 -18.43 -14.24 10.70
N SER A 159 -19.58 -13.56 10.77
CA SER A 159 -20.44 -13.58 11.96
C SER A 159 -21.10 -14.96 12.15
N HIS A 160 -21.32 -15.35 13.41
CA HIS A 160 -22.09 -16.53 13.82
C HIS A 160 -23.19 -16.10 14.79
N GLU A 161 -24.41 -16.58 14.58
CA GLU A 161 -25.53 -16.39 15.51
C GLU A 161 -26.03 -17.73 16.00
N PHE A 162 -26.18 -17.88 17.31
CA PHE A 162 -26.73 -19.09 17.93
C PHE A 162 -28.01 -18.78 18.69
N ASP A 163 -29.06 -19.58 18.50
CA ASP A 163 -30.27 -19.50 19.33
C ASP A 163 -29.98 -20.07 20.74
N VAL A 164 -29.97 -19.17 21.73
CA VAL A 164 -29.69 -19.49 23.13
C VAL A 164 -30.95 -19.39 24.00
N THR A 165 -32.13 -19.27 23.39
CA THR A 165 -33.40 -19.00 24.09
C THR A 165 -33.68 -20.01 25.20
N GLU A 166 -33.49 -21.30 24.93
CA GLU A 166 -33.77 -22.37 25.90
C GLU A 166 -32.65 -22.55 26.94
N ALA A 167 -31.44 -22.08 26.65
CA ALA A 167 -30.29 -22.21 27.53
C ALA A 167 -30.19 -21.08 28.56
N LEU A 168 -30.84 -19.93 28.30
CA LEU A 168 -30.83 -18.77 29.19
C LEU A 168 -31.80 -18.92 30.37
N THR A 169 -31.41 -18.33 31.50
CA THR A 169 -32.25 -18.19 32.69
C THR A 169 -32.51 -16.73 33.03
N SER A 170 -33.61 -16.44 33.72
CA SER A 170 -33.83 -15.10 34.27
C SER A 170 -32.78 -14.79 35.35
N GLY A 171 -32.06 -13.67 35.21
CA GLY A 171 -31.00 -13.25 36.16
C GLY A 171 -29.61 -13.65 35.67
N ALA A 172 -28.80 -14.22 36.57
CA ALA A 172 -27.42 -14.60 36.30
C ALA A 172 -27.33 -15.71 35.24
N ASN A 173 -26.44 -15.52 34.27
CA ASN A 173 -26.12 -16.46 33.22
C ASN A 173 -24.59 -16.55 33.08
N THR A 174 -24.10 -17.70 32.60
CA THR A 174 -22.68 -17.89 32.30
C THR A 174 -22.51 -18.41 30.87
N ILE A 175 -21.63 -17.77 30.12
CA ILE A 175 -21.15 -18.23 28.82
C ILE A 175 -19.76 -18.80 29.01
N ALA A 176 -19.50 -19.98 28.45
CA ALA A 176 -18.17 -20.52 28.28
C ALA A 176 -17.88 -20.69 26.78
N VAL A 177 -16.68 -20.31 26.34
CA VAL A 177 -16.24 -20.47 24.95
C VAL A 177 -14.85 -21.09 24.97
N ARG A 178 -14.65 -22.14 24.17
CA ARG A 178 -13.34 -22.73 23.91
C ARG A 178 -12.93 -22.41 22.48
N VAL A 179 -11.78 -21.78 22.29
CA VAL A 179 -11.23 -21.37 20.99
C VAL A 179 -9.94 -22.12 20.73
N HIS A 180 -9.77 -22.66 19.52
CA HIS A 180 -8.52 -23.28 19.07
C HIS A 180 -7.84 -22.39 18.04
N GLN A 181 -6.51 -22.25 18.15
CA GLN A 181 -5.72 -21.51 17.17
C GLN A 181 -5.77 -22.20 15.80
N PHE A 182 -5.46 -23.49 15.75
CA PHE A 182 -5.50 -24.28 14.51
C PHE A 182 -6.74 -25.16 14.46
N SER A 183 -7.33 -25.27 13.28
CA SER A 183 -8.43 -26.17 12.99
C SER A 183 -8.45 -26.54 11.52
N SER A 184 -9.40 -27.39 11.11
CA SER A 184 -9.66 -27.62 9.69
C SER A 184 -9.99 -26.31 8.94
N ALA A 185 -10.56 -25.30 9.61
CA ALA A 185 -10.81 -24.00 9.01
C ALA A 185 -9.51 -23.25 8.65
N SER A 186 -8.40 -23.51 9.34
CA SER A 186 -7.11 -22.87 9.08
C SER A 186 -6.55 -23.20 7.69
N TYR A 187 -6.90 -24.36 7.12
CA TYR A 187 -6.56 -24.70 5.72
C TYR A 187 -7.31 -23.86 4.68
N LEU A 188 -8.28 -23.04 5.10
CA LEU A 188 -9.06 -22.13 4.26
C LEU A 188 -8.75 -20.66 4.58
N GLU A 189 -7.77 -20.40 5.44
CA GLU A 189 -7.49 -19.10 6.04
C GLU A 189 -5.98 -18.80 6.02
N ASP A 190 -5.33 -19.12 4.90
CA ASP A 190 -3.90 -18.98 4.65
C ASP A 190 -3.55 -17.64 3.99
N GLN A 191 -4.19 -16.57 4.44
CA GLN A 191 -3.89 -15.21 3.98
C GLN A 191 -2.45 -14.80 4.33
N ASP A 192 -1.80 -14.01 3.47
CA ASP A 192 -0.52 -13.34 3.75
C ASP A 192 -0.68 -12.30 4.87
N GLN A 193 -0.61 -12.75 6.12
CA GLN A 193 -0.81 -11.92 7.31
C GLN A 193 -0.31 -12.63 8.59
N TRP A 194 -0.43 -11.95 9.73
CA TRP A 194 -0.22 -12.57 11.04
C TRP A 194 -1.30 -13.61 11.39
N TRP A 195 -0.91 -14.76 11.94
CA TRP A 195 -1.80 -15.69 12.65
C TRP A 195 -2.07 -15.17 14.06
N LEU A 196 -3.31 -14.74 14.35
CA LEU A 196 -3.68 -14.05 15.58
C LEU A 196 -4.99 -14.64 16.14
N PRO A 197 -4.91 -15.69 16.96
CA PRO A 197 -6.11 -16.34 17.47
C PRO A 197 -6.79 -15.58 18.62
N GLY A 198 -8.10 -15.79 18.79
CA GLY A 198 -8.90 -15.19 19.85
C GLY A 198 -10.30 -14.73 19.42
N ILE A 199 -11.08 -14.24 20.38
CA ILE A 199 -12.36 -13.56 20.12
C ILE A 199 -12.03 -12.11 19.79
N PHE A 200 -11.81 -11.79 18.51
CA PHE A 200 -11.22 -10.52 18.08
C PHE A 200 -12.23 -9.49 17.57
N ARG A 201 -13.51 -9.86 17.46
CA ARG A 201 -14.64 -8.92 17.26
C ARG A 201 -15.69 -9.11 18.36
N GLY A 202 -16.62 -8.17 18.44
CA GLY A 202 -17.58 -8.08 19.55
C GLY A 202 -18.49 -9.30 19.71
N VAL A 203 -19.00 -9.47 20.92
CA VAL A 203 -19.97 -10.50 21.30
C VAL A 203 -21.23 -9.84 21.81
N THR A 204 -22.39 -10.21 21.27
CA THR A 204 -23.67 -9.57 21.62
C THR A 204 -24.80 -10.59 21.81
N LEU A 205 -25.75 -10.29 22.71
CA LEU A 205 -27.05 -10.94 22.74
C LEU A 205 -28.08 -10.05 22.05
N LEU A 206 -28.84 -10.63 21.14
CA LEU A 206 -29.86 -9.97 20.33
C LEU A 206 -31.23 -10.53 20.70
N GLU A 207 -32.14 -9.67 21.13
CA GLU A 207 -33.54 -10.00 21.27
C GLU A 207 -34.20 -10.13 19.89
N ARG A 208 -34.99 -11.18 19.68
CA ARG A 208 -35.81 -11.37 18.47
C ARG A 208 -37.29 -11.49 18.89
N PRO A 209 -38.10 -10.43 18.76
CA PRO A 209 -39.47 -10.45 19.24
C PRO A 209 -40.37 -11.37 18.38
N VAL A 210 -41.46 -11.88 18.98
CA VAL A 210 -42.54 -12.51 18.20
C VAL A 210 -43.13 -11.46 17.26
N GLY A 211 -43.15 -11.75 15.96
CA GLY A 211 -43.53 -10.78 14.93
C GLY A 211 -42.44 -9.75 14.61
N GLY A 212 -41.17 -10.08 14.89
CA GLY A 212 -40.00 -9.36 14.37
C GLY A 212 -39.74 -9.62 12.89
N LEU A 213 -38.75 -8.90 12.35
CA LEU A 213 -38.26 -8.95 10.98
C LEU A 213 -36.95 -9.76 10.95
N ASP A 214 -37.01 -11.05 10.61
CA ASP A 214 -35.85 -11.95 10.62
C ASP A 214 -34.72 -11.50 9.69
N ASP A 215 -35.06 -10.93 8.52
CA ASP A 215 -34.12 -10.27 7.62
C ASP A 215 -34.83 -9.24 6.71
N VAL A 216 -34.08 -8.25 6.24
CA VAL A 216 -34.56 -7.19 5.34
C VAL A 216 -33.51 -6.94 4.26
N TRP A 217 -33.90 -7.05 2.99
CA TRP A 217 -33.07 -6.65 1.86
C TRP A 217 -33.80 -5.64 0.99
N LEU A 218 -33.20 -4.46 0.80
CA LEU A 218 -33.73 -3.39 -0.02
C LEU A 218 -32.78 -3.08 -1.18
N THR A 219 -33.03 -3.67 -2.35
CA THR A 219 -32.27 -3.33 -3.55
C THR A 219 -32.74 -1.99 -4.12
N ALA A 220 -31.86 -0.99 -4.18
CA ALA A 220 -32.15 0.36 -4.67
C ALA A 220 -31.51 0.63 -6.04
N ASP A 221 -32.25 0.36 -7.11
CA ASP A 221 -31.77 0.53 -8.50
C ASP A 221 -31.99 1.96 -9.00
N PHE A 222 -31.01 2.47 -9.76
CA PHE A 222 -31.08 3.76 -10.46
C PHE A 222 -31.10 3.59 -11.99
N ASP A 223 -32.08 4.19 -12.65
CA ASP A 223 -32.13 4.30 -14.10
C ASP A 223 -31.50 5.63 -14.56
N HIS A 224 -30.24 5.56 -14.98
CA HIS A 224 -29.46 6.70 -15.48
C HIS A 224 -30.04 7.36 -16.73
N THR A 225 -30.93 6.70 -17.47
CA THR A 225 -31.55 7.28 -18.68
C THR A 225 -32.78 8.12 -18.38
N THR A 226 -33.49 7.81 -17.28
CA THR A 226 -34.73 8.51 -16.90
C THR A 226 -34.63 9.28 -15.59
N GLY A 227 -33.60 9.04 -14.78
CA GLY A 227 -33.42 9.62 -13.43
C GLY A 227 -34.28 8.96 -12.35
N ARG A 228 -34.95 7.84 -12.66
CA ARG A 228 -35.90 7.17 -11.75
C ARG A 228 -35.20 6.17 -10.83
N GLY A 229 -35.75 6.01 -9.63
CA GLY A 229 -35.34 4.99 -8.67
C GLY A 229 -36.35 3.85 -8.57
N THR A 230 -35.91 2.63 -8.27
CA THR A 230 -36.78 1.50 -7.91
C THR A 230 -36.23 0.81 -6.68
N ILE A 231 -37.09 0.56 -5.68
CA ILE A 231 -36.77 -0.27 -4.54
C ILE A 231 -37.41 -1.64 -4.73
N THR A 232 -36.64 -2.71 -4.67
CA THR A 232 -37.13 -4.09 -4.67
C THR A 232 -36.91 -4.69 -3.27
N PRO A 233 -37.97 -4.76 -2.44
CA PRO A 233 -37.86 -5.29 -1.09
C PRO A 233 -38.00 -6.82 -1.04
N GLU A 234 -37.16 -7.46 -0.23
CA GLU A 234 -37.33 -8.84 0.26
C GLU A 234 -37.39 -8.78 1.80
N ILE A 235 -38.53 -9.18 2.36
CA ILE A 235 -38.77 -9.15 3.81
C ILE A 235 -38.96 -10.58 4.30
N ARG A 236 -38.02 -11.07 5.13
CA ARG A 236 -38.14 -12.37 5.79
C ARG A 236 -38.74 -12.15 7.17
N ALA A 237 -40.02 -12.48 7.33
CA ALA A 237 -40.73 -12.37 8.60
C ALA A 237 -41.93 -13.33 8.65
N ALA A 238 -42.37 -13.71 9.85
CA ALA A 238 -43.60 -14.46 10.03
C ALA A 238 -44.86 -13.59 9.78
N ASP A 239 -45.99 -14.20 9.45
CA ASP A 239 -47.26 -13.49 9.17
C ASP A 239 -47.68 -12.51 10.28
N VAL A 240 -47.36 -12.83 11.54
CA VAL A 240 -47.62 -11.99 12.72
C VAL A 240 -46.84 -10.66 12.72
N ALA A 241 -45.77 -10.56 11.94
CA ALA A 241 -45.03 -9.30 11.78
C ALA A 241 -45.78 -8.27 10.93
N PHE A 242 -46.78 -8.71 10.15
CA PHE A 242 -47.55 -7.84 9.26
C PHE A 242 -48.74 -7.17 9.99
N PRO A 243 -49.15 -5.94 9.60
CA PRO A 243 -48.66 -5.18 8.45
C PRO A 243 -47.23 -4.64 8.62
N VAL A 244 -46.45 -4.66 7.54
CA VAL A 244 -45.09 -4.11 7.48
C VAL A 244 -45.09 -2.84 6.63
N SER A 245 -44.50 -1.75 7.10
CA SER A 245 -44.33 -0.51 6.33
C SER A 245 -42.89 -0.26 5.91
N LEU A 246 -42.72 0.39 4.76
CA LEU A 246 -41.47 1.00 4.29
C LEU A 246 -41.67 2.52 4.22
N ASP A 247 -40.81 3.24 4.94
CA ASP A 247 -40.83 4.69 5.06
C ASP A 247 -39.50 5.27 4.58
N ILE A 248 -39.56 6.18 3.59
CA ILE A 248 -38.43 7.04 3.18
C ILE A 248 -38.95 8.46 3.12
N VAL A 249 -38.82 9.16 4.25
CA VAL A 249 -39.43 10.47 4.48
C VAL A 249 -38.99 11.48 3.41
N GLU A 250 -37.70 11.49 3.07
CA GLU A 250 -37.15 12.46 2.11
C GLU A 250 -37.69 12.27 0.68
N LEU A 251 -37.95 11.03 0.27
CA LEU A 251 -38.51 10.71 -1.04
C LEU A 251 -40.05 10.68 -1.05
N GLY A 252 -40.69 10.95 0.10
CA GLY A 252 -42.14 10.88 0.25
C GLY A 252 -42.70 9.46 0.06
N VAL A 253 -41.89 8.42 0.29
CA VAL A 253 -42.32 7.03 0.17
C VAL A 253 -42.90 6.58 1.51
N HIS A 254 -44.16 6.13 1.48
CA HIS A 254 -44.82 5.41 2.56
C HIS A 254 -45.66 4.30 1.94
N VAL A 255 -45.23 3.06 2.12
CA VAL A 255 -45.93 1.87 1.63
C VAL A 255 -46.19 0.95 2.81
N THR A 256 -47.37 0.35 2.88
CA THR A 256 -47.70 -0.66 3.88
C THR A 256 -48.19 -1.91 3.18
N TRP A 257 -47.54 -3.03 3.45
CA TRP A 257 -47.92 -4.36 2.98
C TRP A 257 -48.71 -5.07 4.09
N ALA A 258 -49.92 -5.51 3.78
CA ALA A 258 -50.78 -6.16 4.77
C ALA A 258 -50.38 -7.62 5.03
N THR A 259 -49.73 -8.26 4.06
CA THR A 259 -49.24 -9.63 4.10
C THR A 259 -47.93 -9.75 3.32
N ALA A 260 -47.19 -10.85 3.51
CA ALA A 260 -45.97 -11.12 2.74
C ALA A 260 -46.22 -11.17 1.22
N ALA A 261 -47.40 -11.58 0.78
CA ALA A 261 -47.75 -11.63 -0.64
C ALA A 261 -47.97 -10.25 -1.28
N ASP A 262 -48.17 -9.21 -0.46
CA ASP A 262 -48.35 -7.84 -0.94
C ASP A 262 -47.02 -7.12 -1.20
N VAL A 263 -45.90 -7.66 -0.70
CA VAL A 263 -44.56 -7.08 -0.85
C VAL A 263 -44.20 -7.02 -2.33
N ALA A 264 -44.00 -5.81 -2.84
CA ALA A 264 -43.78 -5.55 -4.26
C ALA A 264 -42.83 -4.36 -4.47
N PRO A 265 -42.18 -4.26 -5.65
CA PRO A 265 -41.30 -3.15 -5.96
C PRO A 265 -41.98 -1.78 -5.88
N VAL A 266 -41.25 -0.77 -5.40
CA VAL A 266 -41.72 0.61 -5.24
C VAL A 266 -40.94 1.51 -6.20
N ALA A 267 -41.65 2.11 -7.16
CA ALA A 267 -41.06 3.03 -8.14
C ALA A 267 -41.09 4.48 -7.65
N ILE A 268 -39.98 5.19 -7.84
CA ILE A 268 -39.78 6.57 -7.40
C ILE A 268 -39.48 7.44 -8.61
N ALA A 269 -40.14 8.60 -8.71
CA ALA A 269 -40.13 9.42 -9.92
C ALA A 269 -38.77 10.07 -10.21
N ALA A 270 -38.02 10.44 -9.17
CA ALA A 270 -36.68 11.00 -9.29
C ALA A 270 -35.89 10.69 -8.01
N VAL A 271 -34.62 10.32 -8.16
CA VAL A 271 -33.67 10.11 -7.06
C VAL A 271 -32.30 10.63 -7.48
N ASP A 272 -31.50 11.06 -6.51
CA ASP A 272 -30.09 11.35 -6.73
C ASP A 272 -29.30 10.04 -6.60
N PRO A 273 -28.44 9.69 -7.58
CA PRO A 273 -27.71 8.43 -7.54
C PRO A 273 -26.56 8.45 -6.53
N TRP A 274 -26.26 7.28 -5.99
CA TRP A 274 -25.05 7.05 -5.19
C TRP A 274 -23.86 6.71 -6.10
N SER A 275 -22.71 7.30 -5.82
CA SER A 275 -21.40 6.91 -6.35
C SER A 275 -20.29 7.20 -5.35
N ALA A 276 -19.07 6.70 -5.58
CA ALA A 276 -17.91 7.00 -4.73
C ALA A 276 -17.55 8.52 -4.69
N GLU A 277 -18.03 9.30 -5.64
CA GLU A 277 -17.80 10.76 -5.70
C GLU A 277 -18.95 11.56 -5.09
N ILE A 278 -20.17 11.05 -5.22
CA ILE A 278 -21.40 11.64 -4.69
C ILE A 278 -22.13 10.55 -3.88
N PRO A 279 -21.74 10.31 -2.62
CA PRO A 279 -22.27 9.21 -1.81
C PRO A 279 -23.65 9.54 -1.22
N ARG A 280 -24.64 9.72 -2.10
CA ARG A 280 -26.01 10.08 -1.70
C ARG A 280 -26.71 8.90 -0.99
N LEU A 281 -27.02 9.05 0.29
CA LEU A 281 -27.74 8.05 1.09
C LEU A 281 -29.12 8.51 1.60
N TYR A 282 -30.16 7.71 1.38
CA TYR A 282 -31.51 7.95 1.89
C TYR A 282 -31.81 7.02 3.07
N THR A 283 -32.23 7.56 4.21
CA THR A 283 -32.67 6.74 5.35
C THR A 283 -34.00 6.07 5.03
N ALA A 284 -34.03 4.75 5.08
CA ALA A 284 -35.20 3.92 4.94
C ALA A 284 -35.48 3.20 6.27
N VAL A 285 -36.74 3.23 6.71
CA VAL A 285 -37.18 2.54 7.92
C VAL A 285 -38.22 1.49 7.53
N VAL A 286 -37.95 0.23 7.85
CA VAL A 286 -38.90 -0.87 7.69
C VAL A 286 -39.49 -1.21 9.05
N THR A 287 -40.80 -1.06 9.21
CA THR A 287 -41.47 -1.26 10.50
C THR A 287 -42.46 -2.41 10.43
N GLY A 288 -42.22 -3.47 11.20
CA GLY A 288 -43.19 -4.54 11.46
C GLY A 288 -43.96 -4.32 12.76
N ALA A 289 -44.77 -5.30 13.15
CA ALA A 289 -45.62 -5.23 14.34
C ALA A 289 -44.84 -5.07 15.66
N ALA A 290 -43.61 -5.62 15.74
CA ALA A 290 -42.84 -5.66 16.99
C ALA A 290 -41.42 -5.08 16.90
N GLU A 291 -40.93 -4.78 15.71
CA GLU A 291 -39.55 -4.40 15.41
C GLU A 291 -39.52 -3.40 14.25
N SER A 292 -38.54 -2.50 14.26
CA SER A 292 -38.21 -1.63 13.13
C SER A 292 -36.72 -1.77 12.79
N VAL A 293 -36.40 -1.74 11.51
CA VAL A 293 -35.04 -1.78 10.97
C VAL A 293 -34.76 -0.49 10.21
N GLU A 294 -33.62 0.15 10.50
CA GLU A 294 -33.13 1.32 9.77
C GLU A 294 -32.01 0.92 8.80
N LEU A 295 -32.07 1.44 7.58
CA LEU A 295 -31.12 1.20 6.49
C LEU A 295 -30.79 2.52 5.81
N ARG A 296 -29.58 2.62 5.23
CA ARG A 296 -29.16 3.76 4.39
C ARG A 296 -29.07 3.30 2.94
N LEU A 297 -29.99 3.76 2.09
CA LEU A 297 -30.08 3.36 0.69
C LEU A 297 -29.29 4.30 -0.21
N GLY A 298 -28.38 3.74 -1.01
CA GLY A 298 -27.77 4.44 -2.14
C GLY A 298 -28.34 3.91 -3.47
N PHE A 299 -29.03 4.77 -4.23
CA PHE A 299 -29.60 4.37 -5.52
C PHE A 299 -28.50 4.24 -6.58
N ARG A 300 -28.22 3.02 -7.01
CA ARG A 300 -27.19 2.75 -8.02
C ARG A 300 -27.42 1.44 -8.73
N THR A 301 -27.00 1.36 -9.99
CA THR A 301 -27.11 0.14 -10.80
C THR A 301 -25.75 -0.26 -11.34
N VAL A 302 -25.29 -1.47 -11.01
CA VAL A 302 -24.08 -2.09 -11.56
C VAL A 302 -24.45 -2.92 -12.79
N ARG A 303 -23.70 -2.78 -13.88
CA ARG A 303 -23.86 -3.59 -15.10
C ARG A 303 -22.51 -3.83 -15.77
N ILE A 304 -22.34 -5.03 -16.31
CA ILE A 304 -21.31 -5.32 -17.31
C ILE A 304 -21.95 -5.27 -18.68
N VAL A 305 -21.41 -4.44 -19.57
CA VAL A 305 -21.86 -4.31 -20.97
C VAL A 305 -20.68 -4.61 -21.89
N GLY A 306 -20.63 -5.85 -22.38
CA GLY A 306 -19.45 -6.35 -23.07
C GLY A 306 -18.26 -6.41 -22.11
N ASP A 307 -17.18 -5.73 -22.45
CA ASP A 307 -15.96 -5.64 -21.65
C ASP A 307 -15.90 -4.39 -20.76
N LEU A 308 -17.02 -3.71 -20.55
CA LEU A 308 -17.10 -2.52 -19.70
C LEU A 308 -17.87 -2.79 -18.41
N PHE A 309 -17.19 -2.62 -17.28
CA PHE A 309 -17.81 -2.49 -15.96
C PHE A 309 -18.37 -1.07 -15.77
N THR A 310 -19.68 -0.96 -15.56
CA THR A 310 -20.39 0.32 -15.45
C THR A 310 -21.20 0.42 -14.17
N VAL A 311 -21.22 1.62 -13.60
CA VAL A 311 -22.16 2.01 -12.55
C VAL A 311 -22.89 3.25 -13.04
N ASN A 312 -24.22 3.24 -12.93
CA ASN A 312 -25.09 4.33 -13.39
C ASN A 312 -24.85 4.69 -14.87
N GLY A 313 -24.53 3.70 -15.70
CA GLY A 313 -24.32 3.84 -17.15
C GLY A 313 -22.93 4.34 -17.58
N ALA A 314 -22.05 4.69 -16.64
CA ALA A 314 -20.70 5.16 -16.93
C ALA A 314 -19.63 4.15 -16.46
N ARG A 315 -18.53 4.05 -17.23
CA ARG A 315 -17.37 3.20 -16.94
C ARG A 315 -16.72 3.60 -15.62
N VAL A 316 -16.53 2.65 -14.71
CA VAL A 316 -15.75 2.87 -13.49
C VAL A 316 -14.28 2.60 -13.77
N VAL A 317 -13.39 3.46 -13.31
CA VAL A 317 -11.95 3.16 -13.19
C VAL A 317 -11.64 3.09 -11.70
N PHE A 318 -11.16 1.93 -11.27
CA PHE A 318 -10.75 1.68 -9.90
C PHE A 318 -9.35 2.25 -9.69
N HIS A 319 -9.29 3.24 -8.81
CA HIS A 319 -8.06 3.73 -8.19
C HIS A 319 -8.11 3.26 -6.75
N GLY A 320 -7.89 1.96 -6.58
CA GLY A 320 -8.13 1.27 -5.33
C GLY A 320 -6.87 0.88 -4.56
N VAL A 321 -7.09 0.38 -3.36
CA VAL A 321 -6.08 -0.26 -2.51
C VAL A 321 -6.65 -1.53 -1.88
N ASN A 322 -5.81 -2.55 -1.71
CA ASN A 322 -6.08 -3.68 -0.81
C ASN A 322 -5.93 -3.19 0.63
N ARG A 323 -6.85 -3.60 1.51
CA ARG A 323 -6.85 -3.16 2.91
C ARG A 323 -7.24 -4.30 3.85
N HIS A 324 -6.31 -4.66 4.71
CA HIS A 324 -6.56 -5.49 5.89
C HIS A 324 -7.01 -4.63 7.08
N GLU A 325 -7.71 -5.24 8.03
CA GLU A 325 -7.83 -4.69 9.39
C GLU A 325 -6.53 -4.94 10.14
N ALA A 326 -5.72 -3.90 10.33
CA ALA A 326 -4.46 -4.04 11.03
C ALA A 326 -4.13 -2.83 11.89
N HIS A 327 -3.66 -3.12 13.09
CA HIS A 327 -3.23 -2.12 14.06
C HIS A 327 -2.01 -2.63 14.82
N PRO A 328 -0.93 -1.83 14.95
CA PRO A 328 0.36 -2.30 15.49
C PRO A 328 0.28 -2.81 16.94
N VAL A 329 -0.74 -2.37 17.69
CA VAL A 329 -0.96 -2.81 19.08
C VAL A 329 -2.10 -3.82 19.23
N ARG A 330 -3.07 -3.80 18.31
CA ARG A 330 -4.35 -4.51 18.50
C ARG A 330 -4.58 -5.65 17.50
N GLY A 331 -3.67 -5.86 16.54
CA GLY A 331 -3.89 -6.81 15.46
C GLY A 331 -5.09 -6.43 14.63
N ARG A 332 -6.04 -7.35 14.44
CA ARG A 332 -7.26 -7.17 13.65
C ARG A 332 -8.46 -6.64 14.43
N VAL A 333 -8.31 -6.29 15.71
CA VAL A 333 -9.44 -5.75 16.49
C VAL A 333 -9.87 -4.40 15.93
N PHE A 334 -11.14 -4.33 15.50
CA PHE A 334 -11.71 -3.16 14.86
C PHE A 334 -11.84 -1.97 15.81
N ASP A 335 -11.52 -0.78 15.29
CA ASP A 335 -11.72 0.51 15.94
C ASP A 335 -12.32 1.46 14.89
N ALA A 336 -13.53 1.95 15.16
CA ALA A 336 -14.30 2.72 14.18
C ALA A 336 -13.65 4.08 13.86
N ASP A 337 -12.98 4.71 14.82
CA ASP A 337 -12.32 6.00 14.63
C ASP A 337 -11.07 5.85 13.78
N HIS A 338 -10.27 4.81 14.03
CA HIS A 338 -9.10 4.46 13.22
C HIS A 338 -9.51 4.06 11.79
N ALA A 339 -10.55 3.24 11.64
CA ALA A 339 -11.08 2.86 10.33
C ALA A 339 -11.63 4.08 9.55
N ARG A 340 -12.28 5.04 10.22
CA ARG A 340 -12.69 6.29 9.58
C ARG A 340 -11.47 7.12 9.17
N ALA A 341 -10.48 7.27 10.04
CA ALA A 341 -9.26 8.02 9.74
C ALA A 341 -8.50 7.43 8.53
N ASP A 342 -8.43 6.10 8.43
CA ASP A 342 -7.92 5.36 7.27
C ASP A 342 -8.63 5.79 5.99
N LEU A 343 -9.95 5.63 5.96
CA LEU A 343 -10.74 5.89 4.75
C LEU A 343 -10.71 7.38 4.37
N GLU A 344 -10.70 8.30 5.32
CA GLU A 344 -10.51 9.71 5.02
C GLU A 344 -9.11 10.00 4.44
N LEU A 345 -8.06 9.32 4.95
CA LEU A 345 -6.70 9.44 4.41
C LEU A 345 -6.64 8.93 2.98
N MET A 346 -7.31 7.82 2.68
CA MET A 346 -7.47 7.30 1.33
C MET A 346 -8.13 8.34 0.40
N LYS A 347 -9.26 8.95 0.80
CA LYS A 347 -9.93 10.01 -0.01
C LYS A 347 -9.00 11.21 -0.26
N ARG A 348 -8.22 11.62 0.73
CA ARG A 348 -7.21 12.70 0.60
C ARG A 348 -6.10 12.38 -0.41
N HIS A 349 -5.91 11.10 -0.74
CA HIS A 349 -4.92 10.61 -1.70
C HIS A 349 -5.55 10.10 -3.01
N ASN A 350 -6.75 10.58 -3.35
CA ASN A 350 -7.46 10.27 -4.61
C ASN A 350 -7.85 8.80 -4.78
N ILE A 351 -7.80 7.99 -3.70
CA ILE A 351 -8.28 6.60 -3.72
C ILE A 351 -9.81 6.59 -3.74
N ASN A 352 -10.41 5.77 -4.61
CA ASN A 352 -11.85 5.69 -4.81
C ASN A 352 -12.44 4.28 -4.53
N ALA A 353 -11.59 3.28 -4.28
CA ALA A 353 -12.02 1.91 -4.11
C ALA A 353 -11.21 1.14 -3.06
N ILE A 354 -11.83 0.13 -2.45
CA ILE A 354 -11.21 -0.76 -1.46
C ILE A 354 -11.52 -2.21 -1.86
N ARG A 355 -10.49 -3.06 -1.86
CA ARG A 355 -10.67 -4.52 -1.80
C ARG A 355 -10.40 -4.96 -0.36
N THR A 356 -11.32 -5.76 0.17
CA THR A 356 -11.26 -6.27 1.56
C THR A 356 -10.40 -7.54 1.62
N SER A 357 -9.12 -7.39 1.33
CA SER A 357 -8.15 -8.49 1.28
C SER A 357 -8.00 -9.17 2.66
N HIS A 358 -8.19 -10.49 2.81
CA HIS A 358 -8.93 -11.41 1.91
C HIS A 358 -10.08 -12.07 2.67
N TYR A 359 -10.93 -11.22 3.25
CA TYR A 359 -12.05 -11.62 4.09
C TYR A 359 -12.97 -10.42 4.36
N PRO A 360 -14.22 -10.66 4.77
CA PRO A 360 -15.13 -9.56 5.03
C PRO A 360 -14.64 -8.74 6.24
N PRO A 361 -14.67 -7.40 6.15
CA PRO A 361 -14.23 -6.53 7.23
C PRO A 361 -15.24 -6.57 8.38
N HIS A 362 -14.98 -5.83 9.46
CA HIS A 362 -16.01 -5.53 10.43
C HIS A 362 -17.18 -4.79 9.73
N PRO A 363 -18.45 -5.12 10.00
CA PRO A 363 -19.60 -4.56 9.25
C PRO A 363 -19.64 -3.03 9.19
N ILE A 364 -19.24 -2.35 10.27
CA ILE A 364 -19.17 -0.88 10.34
C ILE A 364 -18.20 -0.26 9.30
N LEU A 365 -17.20 -1.00 8.79
CA LEU A 365 -16.34 -0.48 7.73
C LEU A 365 -17.15 -0.17 6.46
N LEU A 366 -18.09 -1.04 6.10
CA LEU A 366 -18.96 -0.85 4.93
C LEU A 366 -19.90 0.33 5.13
N ASP A 367 -20.36 0.56 6.36
CA ASP A 367 -21.12 1.77 6.71
C ASP A 367 -20.33 3.05 6.47
N ILE A 368 -19.03 3.06 6.82
CA ILE A 368 -18.15 4.21 6.58
C ILE A 368 -17.88 4.35 5.07
N ALA A 369 -17.72 3.24 4.34
CA ALA A 369 -17.50 3.23 2.89
C ALA A 369 -18.72 3.78 2.12
N ASP A 370 -19.94 3.44 2.55
CA ASP A 370 -21.19 3.98 1.99
C ASP A 370 -21.28 5.50 2.15
N GLU A 371 -20.85 6.01 3.31
CA GLU A 371 -20.93 7.44 3.67
C GLU A 371 -19.85 8.28 2.99
N LEU A 372 -18.59 7.83 3.03
CA LEU A 372 -17.45 8.55 2.47
C LEU A 372 -17.34 8.37 0.94
N GLY A 373 -17.98 7.34 0.40
CA GLY A 373 -17.99 7.01 -1.02
C GLY A 373 -16.74 6.24 -1.43
N PHE A 374 -16.84 4.92 -1.40
CA PHE A 374 -15.86 3.98 -1.96
C PHE A 374 -16.54 2.88 -2.74
N TRP A 375 -15.97 2.50 -3.88
CA TRP A 375 -16.32 1.23 -4.52
C TRP A 375 -15.68 0.09 -3.73
N VAL A 376 -16.46 -0.89 -3.30
CA VAL A 376 -15.95 -2.01 -2.50
C VAL A 376 -16.04 -3.32 -3.30
N ILE A 377 -14.91 -4.03 -3.35
CA ILE A 377 -14.87 -5.47 -3.61
C ILE A 377 -14.90 -6.16 -2.25
N ASP A 378 -16.03 -6.78 -1.93
CA ASP A 378 -16.22 -7.49 -0.68
C ASP A 378 -15.86 -8.96 -0.88
N GLU A 379 -14.85 -9.43 -0.15
CA GLU A 379 -14.18 -10.70 -0.42
C GLU A 379 -14.47 -11.72 0.67
N CYS A 380 -14.90 -12.90 0.24
CA CYS A 380 -15.16 -14.03 1.13
C CYS A 380 -13.86 -14.48 1.83
N ASP A 381 -13.98 -14.88 3.10
CA ASP A 381 -12.87 -15.39 3.92
C ASP A 381 -12.44 -16.77 3.40
N LEU A 382 -11.56 -16.81 2.41
CA LEU A 382 -11.09 -18.03 1.76
C LEU A 382 -9.72 -17.83 1.10
N GLU A 383 -8.71 -18.53 1.60
CA GLU A 383 -7.39 -18.62 0.99
C GLU A 383 -6.72 -19.98 1.28
N THR A 384 -6.21 -20.65 0.23
CA THR A 384 -5.58 -21.97 0.31
C THR A 384 -4.18 -22.01 -0.32
N HIS A 385 -3.48 -20.87 -0.33
CA HIS A 385 -2.26 -20.64 -1.11
C HIS A 385 -1.18 -21.72 -0.89
N GLY A 386 -0.95 -22.18 0.35
CA GLY A 386 0.05 -23.21 0.66
C GLY A 386 -0.13 -24.55 -0.07
N PHE A 387 -1.29 -24.82 -0.68
CA PHE A 387 -1.51 -26.00 -1.54
C PHE A 387 -0.91 -25.86 -2.94
N GLU A 388 -0.48 -24.67 -3.38
CA GLU A 388 0.08 -24.47 -4.71
C GLU A 388 1.38 -25.26 -4.90
N ALA A 389 2.25 -25.29 -3.90
CA ALA A 389 3.62 -25.76 -4.04
C ALA A 389 3.71 -27.21 -4.58
N ALA A 390 4.30 -27.36 -5.77
CA ALA A 390 4.76 -28.63 -6.30
C ALA A 390 6.25 -28.82 -5.98
N ASP A 391 6.57 -29.46 -4.86
CA ASP A 391 7.95 -29.89 -4.56
C ASP A 391 8.10 -31.37 -4.94
N ASN A 392 8.96 -31.66 -5.92
CA ASN A 392 9.35 -33.02 -6.35
C ASN A 392 9.79 -33.94 -5.19
N LEU A 393 10.05 -33.41 -3.99
CA LEU A 393 10.40 -34.15 -2.78
C LEU A 393 9.24 -34.36 -1.79
N ARG A 394 8.16 -33.57 -1.84
CA ARG A 394 7.10 -33.53 -0.80
C ARG A 394 5.67 -33.60 -1.34
N ASN A 395 5.39 -32.99 -2.49
CA ASN A 395 4.09 -33.04 -3.16
C ASN A 395 4.30 -33.20 -4.69
N PRO A 396 3.91 -34.35 -5.29
CA PRO A 396 4.19 -34.61 -6.71
C PRO A 396 3.37 -33.75 -7.68
N ALA A 397 2.34 -33.02 -7.23
CA ALA A 397 1.48 -32.21 -8.10
C ALA A 397 1.04 -30.88 -7.45
N ARG A 398 1.07 -29.78 -8.24
CA ARG A 398 0.53 -28.45 -7.88
C ARG A 398 -0.94 -28.61 -7.49
N TRP A 399 -1.37 -28.02 -6.37
CA TRP A 399 -2.75 -28.08 -5.86
C TRP A 399 -3.27 -29.48 -5.45
N ASP A 400 -2.40 -30.47 -5.21
CA ASP A 400 -2.85 -31.78 -4.70
C ASP A 400 -3.62 -31.61 -3.37
N GLN A 401 -4.78 -32.27 -3.28
CA GLN A 401 -5.69 -32.19 -2.12
C GLN A 401 -6.21 -30.77 -1.77
N ASN A 402 -6.08 -29.79 -2.68
CA ASN A 402 -6.61 -28.45 -2.45
C ASN A 402 -8.11 -28.50 -2.11
N PRO A 403 -8.55 -27.88 -0.99
CA PRO A 403 -9.96 -27.82 -0.61
C PRO A 403 -10.90 -27.27 -1.69
N SER A 404 -10.40 -26.47 -2.64
CA SER A 404 -11.22 -25.88 -3.71
C SER A 404 -11.83 -26.89 -4.69
N ASP A 405 -11.28 -28.10 -4.81
CA ASP A 405 -11.84 -29.17 -5.66
C ASP A 405 -12.20 -30.46 -4.90
N ASP A 406 -12.09 -30.46 -3.57
CA ASP A 406 -12.44 -31.60 -2.72
C ASP A 406 -13.85 -31.45 -2.12
N GLY A 407 -14.70 -32.46 -2.36
CA GLY A 407 -16.10 -32.47 -1.95
C GLY A 407 -16.37 -32.50 -0.47
N ARG A 408 -15.38 -32.90 0.32
CA ARG A 408 -15.51 -32.89 1.77
C ARG A 408 -15.69 -31.46 2.28
N TRP A 409 -15.13 -30.47 1.57
CA TRP A 409 -15.16 -29.04 1.92
C TRP A 409 -16.31 -28.24 1.28
N GLU A 410 -17.12 -28.87 0.42
CA GLU A 410 -18.18 -28.18 -0.34
C GLU A 410 -19.12 -27.36 0.56
N ALA A 411 -19.55 -27.93 1.69
CA ALA A 411 -20.41 -27.26 2.65
C ALA A 411 -19.72 -26.07 3.33
N ALA A 412 -18.42 -26.15 3.59
CA ALA A 412 -17.66 -25.05 4.19
C ALA A 412 -17.48 -23.88 3.21
N TYR A 413 -17.25 -24.16 1.93
CA TYR A 413 -17.14 -23.15 0.87
C TYR A 413 -18.47 -22.41 0.67
N LEU A 414 -19.58 -23.16 0.57
CA LEU A 414 -20.92 -22.57 0.41
C LEU A 414 -21.35 -21.76 1.64
N ASP A 415 -21.05 -22.23 2.85
CA ASP A 415 -21.34 -21.49 4.08
C ASP A 415 -20.59 -20.14 4.14
N ARG A 416 -19.30 -20.15 3.80
CA ARG A 416 -18.46 -18.93 3.83
C ARG A 416 -18.99 -17.85 2.87
N ILE A 417 -19.32 -18.22 1.63
CA ILE A 417 -19.87 -17.24 0.66
C ILE A 417 -21.29 -16.80 1.02
N GLU A 418 -22.13 -17.70 1.54
CA GLU A 418 -23.49 -17.37 1.97
C GLU A 418 -23.46 -16.33 3.08
N ARG A 419 -22.63 -16.55 4.12
CA ARG A 419 -22.51 -15.62 5.25
C ARG A 419 -21.88 -14.28 4.85
N THR A 420 -20.97 -14.28 3.88
CA THR A 420 -20.42 -13.03 3.31
C THR A 420 -21.52 -12.21 2.65
N VAL A 421 -22.22 -12.78 1.66
CA VAL A 421 -23.23 -12.05 0.87
C VAL A 421 -24.44 -11.68 1.72
N GLU A 422 -24.95 -12.59 2.55
CA GLU A 422 -26.15 -12.30 3.34
C GLU A 422 -25.93 -11.17 4.35
N ARG A 423 -24.73 -11.08 4.94
CA ARG A 423 -24.38 -10.02 5.89
C ARG A 423 -24.43 -8.65 5.23
N ASP A 424 -23.86 -8.53 4.02
CA ASP A 424 -23.46 -7.25 3.43
C ASP A 424 -24.28 -6.80 2.20
N LYS A 425 -25.25 -7.61 1.74
CA LYS A 425 -26.09 -7.36 0.54
C LYS A 425 -26.82 -6.01 0.46
N ASN A 426 -26.99 -5.30 1.58
CA ASN A 426 -27.66 -4.00 1.64
C ASN A 426 -26.73 -2.80 1.35
N HIS A 427 -25.41 -2.96 1.37
CA HIS A 427 -24.48 -1.85 1.20
C HIS A 427 -24.40 -1.39 -0.28
N PRO A 428 -24.65 -0.10 -0.60
CA PRO A 428 -24.49 0.43 -1.95
C PRO A 428 -23.03 0.45 -2.41
N SER A 429 -22.06 0.60 -1.48
CA SER A 429 -20.62 0.59 -1.77
C SER A 429 -20.12 -0.73 -2.36
N VAL A 430 -20.68 -1.86 -1.93
CA VAL A 430 -20.34 -3.17 -2.48
C VAL A 430 -20.84 -3.27 -3.92
N VAL A 431 -19.89 -3.38 -4.84
CA VAL A 431 -20.13 -3.42 -6.29
C VAL A 431 -19.66 -4.72 -6.95
N LEU A 432 -18.80 -5.50 -6.29
CA LEU A 432 -18.42 -6.86 -6.67
C LEU A 432 -18.35 -7.77 -5.43
N TRP A 433 -18.67 -9.05 -5.62
CA TRP A 433 -18.39 -10.11 -4.67
C TRP A 433 -17.16 -10.87 -5.10
N SER A 434 -16.16 -11.00 -4.23
CA SER A 434 -15.00 -11.86 -4.49
C SER A 434 -15.13 -13.19 -3.76
N LEU A 435 -14.80 -14.28 -4.45
CA LEU A 435 -14.93 -15.65 -3.89
C LEU A 435 -13.84 -15.98 -2.86
N GLY A 436 -12.76 -15.23 -2.81
CA GLY A 436 -11.56 -15.50 -2.01
C GLY A 436 -10.30 -15.09 -2.77
N ASN A 437 -9.14 -15.53 -2.28
CA ASN A 437 -7.82 -15.25 -2.87
C ASN A 437 -7.00 -16.53 -3.05
N GLU A 438 -6.11 -16.56 -4.06
CA GLU A 438 -5.04 -17.57 -4.28
C GLU A 438 -5.35 -19.02 -3.85
N SER A 439 -6.57 -19.50 -4.15
CA SER A 439 -7.06 -20.81 -3.71
C SER A 439 -7.10 -21.82 -4.86
N GLY A 440 -6.28 -21.62 -5.90
CA GLY A 440 -6.30 -22.38 -7.13
C GLY A 440 -7.65 -22.25 -7.87
N THR A 441 -8.15 -23.34 -8.44
CA THR A 441 -9.50 -23.40 -9.03
C THR A 441 -10.12 -24.77 -8.76
N GLY A 442 -11.44 -24.87 -8.78
CA GLY A 442 -12.12 -26.14 -8.53
C GLY A 442 -13.63 -26.01 -8.46
N ARG A 443 -14.30 -27.16 -8.31
CA ARG A 443 -15.76 -27.23 -8.31
C ARG A 443 -16.42 -26.43 -7.18
N ASN A 444 -15.78 -26.30 -6.02
CA ASN A 444 -16.39 -25.65 -4.87
C ASN A 444 -16.47 -24.13 -5.09
N LEU A 445 -15.43 -23.53 -5.68
CA LEU A 445 -15.44 -22.13 -6.14
C LEU A 445 -16.50 -21.89 -7.22
N ALA A 446 -16.63 -22.80 -8.19
CA ALA A 446 -17.69 -22.70 -9.20
C ALA A 446 -19.10 -22.78 -8.59
N LEU A 447 -19.29 -23.58 -7.54
CA LEU A 447 -20.56 -23.67 -6.80
C LEU A 447 -20.84 -22.40 -6.00
N MET A 448 -19.83 -21.78 -5.38
CA MET A 448 -19.95 -20.48 -4.72
C MET A 448 -20.41 -19.40 -5.72
N SER A 449 -19.73 -19.27 -6.86
CA SER A 449 -20.11 -18.33 -7.91
C SER A 449 -21.56 -18.52 -8.37
N GLN A 450 -21.95 -19.76 -8.67
CA GLN A 450 -23.32 -20.07 -9.07
C GLN A 450 -24.35 -19.75 -7.97
N TRP A 451 -23.99 -19.89 -6.70
CA TRP A 451 -24.85 -19.49 -5.60
C TRP A 451 -25.02 -17.97 -5.57
N VAL A 452 -23.93 -17.19 -5.70
CA VAL A 452 -23.98 -15.72 -5.75
C VAL A 452 -24.83 -15.24 -6.92
N HIS A 453 -24.62 -15.77 -8.14
CA HIS A 453 -25.41 -15.39 -9.31
C HIS A 453 -26.92 -15.66 -9.16
N ARG A 454 -27.30 -16.66 -8.37
CA ARG A 454 -28.72 -16.92 -8.06
C ARG A 454 -29.24 -16.01 -6.97
N ARG A 455 -28.42 -15.68 -5.96
CA ARG A 455 -28.83 -14.92 -4.79
C ARG A 455 -28.86 -13.41 -5.06
N ASP A 456 -27.82 -12.87 -5.69
CA ASP A 456 -27.65 -11.46 -6.02
C ASP A 456 -27.19 -11.29 -7.48
N PRO A 457 -28.12 -11.34 -8.46
CA PRO A 457 -27.77 -11.10 -9.86
C PRO A 457 -27.42 -9.63 -10.15
N GLY A 458 -27.50 -8.74 -9.16
CA GLY A 458 -27.23 -7.31 -9.30
C GLY A 458 -25.74 -6.95 -9.26
N ARG A 459 -24.90 -7.82 -8.70
CA ARG A 459 -23.45 -7.59 -8.51
C ARG A 459 -22.62 -8.68 -9.20
N PRO A 460 -21.59 -8.31 -9.98
CA PRO A 460 -20.68 -9.29 -10.61
C PRO A 460 -19.82 -10.06 -9.60
N VAL A 461 -19.41 -11.26 -10.00
CA VAL A 461 -18.49 -12.13 -9.26
C VAL A 461 -17.05 -11.95 -9.75
N HIS A 462 -16.15 -11.73 -8.81
CA HIS A 462 -14.70 -11.65 -8.95
C HIS A 462 -14.04 -12.89 -8.33
N TYR A 463 -12.97 -13.38 -8.96
CA TYR A 463 -12.00 -14.30 -8.38
C TYR A 463 -10.80 -14.41 -9.33
N GLU A 464 -9.59 -14.10 -8.84
CA GLU A 464 -8.39 -14.03 -9.68
C GLU A 464 -7.95 -15.42 -10.17
N GLY A 465 -8.00 -16.43 -9.28
CA GLY A 465 -7.57 -17.80 -9.57
C GLY A 465 -8.40 -18.55 -10.63
N ASP A 466 -9.52 -17.99 -11.10
CA ASP A 466 -10.22 -18.48 -12.31
C ASP A 466 -9.53 -17.94 -13.57
N TYR A 467 -8.26 -18.30 -13.77
CA TYR A 467 -7.46 -17.81 -14.90
C TYR A 467 -8.15 -18.01 -16.24
N THR A 468 -8.83 -19.14 -16.43
CA THR A 468 -9.51 -19.41 -17.71
C THR A 468 -10.82 -18.64 -17.86
N GLY A 469 -11.41 -18.14 -16.77
CA GLY A 469 -12.65 -17.37 -16.75
C GLY A 469 -13.91 -18.20 -16.97
N GLN A 470 -14.03 -19.35 -16.31
CA GLN A 470 -15.18 -20.25 -16.42
C GLN A 470 -16.42 -19.82 -15.66
N TYR A 471 -16.25 -19.17 -14.51
CA TYR A 471 -17.35 -18.87 -13.59
C TYR A 471 -17.29 -17.46 -12.98
N THR A 472 -16.34 -16.62 -13.38
CA THR A 472 -16.27 -15.20 -12.99
C THR A 472 -16.82 -14.26 -14.07
N ASP A 473 -17.28 -13.08 -13.66
CA ASP A 473 -17.85 -12.07 -14.58
C ASP A 473 -16.82 -11.03 -15.03
N VAL A 474 -15.79 -10.80 -14.22
CA VAL A 474 -14.63 -9.97 -14.55
C VAL A 474 -13.40 -10.85 -14.74
N TYR A 475 -12.51 -10.44 -15.64
CA TYR A 475 -11.17 -11.04 -15.69
C TYR A 475 -10.27 -10.25 -14.75
N SER A 476 -9.69 -10.92 -13.75
CA SER A 476 -8.74 -10.30 -12.85
C SER A 476 -7.39 -10.97 -12.90
N ARG A 477 -6.35 -10.18 -12.62
CA ARG A 477 -4.99 -10.63 -12.42
C ARG A 477 -4.35 -9.88 -11.27
N MET A 478 -3.40 -10.52 -10.61
CA MET A 478 -2.42 -9.84 -9.77
C MET A 478 -1.08 -9.72 -10.47
N TYR A 479 -0.41 -8.58 -10.30
CA TYR A 479 0.97 -8.30 -10.75
C TYR A 479 1.27 -8.67 -12.22
N ALA A 480 0.26 -8.58 -13.10
CA ALA A 480 0.45 -8.76 -14.53
C ALA A 480 1.40 -7.69 -15.06
N SER A 481 2.34 -8.08 -15.92
CA SER A 481 3.31 -7.16 -16.50
C SER A 481 2.63 -6.09 -17.36
N LEU A 482 3.35 -5.03 -17.72
CA LEU A 482 2.83 -4.01 -18.64
C LEU A 482 2.52 -4.61 -20.02
N GLU A 483 3.39 -5.49 -20.52
CA GLU A 483 3.20 -6.20 -21.79
C GLU A 483 1.96 -7.10 -21.76
N GLU A 484 1.76 -7.84 -20.67
CA GLU A 484 0.56 -8.68 -20.51
C GLU A 484 -0.70 -7.81 -20.39
N THR A 485 -0.65 -6.74 -19.58
CA THR A 485 -1.77 -5.81 -19.39
C THR A 485 -2.18 -5.12 -20.69
N GLU A 486 -1.20 -4.66 -21.48
CA GLU A 486 -1.43 -4.11 -22.82
C GLU A 486 -2.06 -5.16 -23.75
N SER A 487 -1.59 -6.41 -23.70
CA SER A 487 -2.16 -7.51 -24.48
C SER A 487 -3.58 -7.87 -24.09
N ILE A 488 -3.96 -7.69 -22.82
CA ILE A 488 -5.33 -7.89 -22.34
C ILE A 488 -6.24 -6.78 -22.87
N GLY A 489 -5.78 -5.52 -22.79
CA GLY A 489 -6.54 -4.34 -23.22
C GLY A 489 -6.64 -4.16 -24.73
N SER A 490 -5.68 -4.70 -25.50
CA SER A 490 -5.58 -4.51 -26.95
C SER A 490 -6.05 -5.72 -27.75
N ASP A 491 -7.01 -5.50 -28.65
CA ASP A 491 -7.42 -6.54 -29.62
C ASP A 491 -6.36 -6.77 -30.73
N SER A 492 -5.35 -5.90 -30.83
CA SER A 492 -4.31 -5.95 -31.86
C SER A 492 -2.99 -6.60 -31.41
N ILE A 493 -2.86 -6.90 -30.12
CA ILE A 493 -1.66 -7.51 -29.52
C ILE A 493 -2.06 -8.83 -28.83
N PRO A 494 -2.43 -9.89 -29.58
CA PRO A 494 -2.90 -11.13 -28.96
C PRO A 494 -1.73 -11.96 -28.41
N GLY A 495 -1.54 -11.95 -27.10
CA GLY A 495 -0.72 -12.90 -26.34
C GLY A 495 -1.58 -14.02 -25.74
N LEU A 496 -0.96 -15.15 -25.41
CA LEU A 496 -1.60 -16.11 -24.49
C LEU A 496 -1.58 -15.50 -23.09
N LEU A 497 -2.71 -15.57 -22.41
CA LEU A 497 -2.81 -15.14 -21.01
C LEU A 497 -2.33 -16.26 -20.09
N LEU A 498 -1.94 -15.92 -18.86
CA LEU A 498 -1.49 -16.89 -17.84
C LEU A 498 -2.42 -18.11 -17.77
N ASP A 499 -1.82 -19.31 -17.85
CA ASP A 499 -2.49 -20.61 -17.78
C ASP A 499 -3.72 -20.77 -18.69
N CYS A 500 -3.76 -20.05 -19.83
CA CYS A 500 -4.85 -20.09 -20.79
C CYS A 500 -4.45 -20.63 -22.17
N THR A 501 -5.35 -21.40 -22.77
CA THR A 501 -5.35 -21.62 -24.23
C THR A 501 -5.73 -20.34 -24.98
N ALA A 502 -5.57 -20.34 -26.31
CA ALA A 502 -6.00 -19.21 -27.14
C ALA A 502 -7.51 -18.93 -27.05
N GLY A 503 -8.34 -19.97 -26.89
CA GLY A 503 -9.80 -19.82 -26.75
C GLY A 503 -10.18 -19.19 -25.42
N GLU A 504 -9.55 -19.60 -24.32
CA GLU A 504 -9.75 -19.03 -22.99
C GLU A 504 -9.20 -17.60 -22.91
N SER A 505 -8.03 -17.36 -23.51
CA SER A 505 -7.46 -16.03 -23.66
C SER A 505 -8.39 -15.07 -24.42
N ALA A 506 -9.10 -15.55 -25.43
CA ALA A 506 -10.11 -14.77 -26.15
C ALA A 506 -11.38 -14.57 -25.31
N ARG A 507 -11.82 -15.58 -24.55
CA ARG A 507 -12.96 -15.47 -23.62
C ARG A 507 -12.73 -14.38 -22.57
N ASN A 508 -11.56 -14.34 -21.94
CA ASN A 508 -11.25 -13.34 -20.91
C ASN A 508 -11.19 -11.92 -21.46
N ARG A 509 -10.75 -11.77 -22.71
CA ARG A 509 -10.81 -10.51 -23.44
C ARG A 509 -12.25 -10.04 -23.75
N LEU A 510 -13.29 -10.80 -23.41
CA LEU A 510 -14.68 -10.32 -23.50
C LEU A 510 -15.21 -9.72 -22.20
N LYS A 511 -14.42 -9.75 -21.12
CA LYS A 511 -14.81 -9.28 -19.80
C LYS A 511 -14.09 -7.97 -19.47
N PRO A 512 -14.65 -7.15 -18.54
CA PRO A 512 -13.89 -6.08 -17.91
C PRO A 512 -12.64 -6.66 -17.25
N PHE A 513 -11.51 -5.97 -17.38
CA PHE A 513 -10.27 -6.34 -16.72
C PHE A 513 -9.98 -5.44 -15.52
N ILE A 514 -9.61 -6.05 -14.39
CA ILE A 514 -9.12 -5.34 -13.19
C ILE A 514 -7.86 -6.00 -12.65
N LEU A 515 -6.90 -5.19 -12.21
CA LEU A 515 -5.80 -5.68 -11.40
C LEU A 515 -6.26 -5.73 -9.93
N CYS A 516 -6.56 -6.91 -9.39
CA CYS A 516 -6.94 -7.02 -7.97
C CYS A 516 -5.76 -6.71 -7.04
N GLU A 517 -4.53 -6.85 -7.56
CA GLU A 517 -3.29 -6.42 -6.91
C GLU A 517 -2.29 -5.95 -7.96
N TYR A 518 -1.65 -4.80 -7.75
CA TYR A 518 -0.57 -4.32 -8.60
C TYR A 518 0.33 -3.34 -7.85
N VAL A 519 1.46 -2.98 -8.46
CA VAL A 519 2.44 -2.01 -7.95
C VAL A 519 2.74 -2.21 -6.45
N HIS A 520 3.26 -3.40 -6.13
CA HIS A 520 3.57 -3.80 -4.75
C HIS A 520 4.44 -2.76 -4.02
N ALA A 521 3.96 -2.27 -2.88
CA ALA A 521 4.44 -1.06 -2.22
C ALA A 521 5.51 -1.30 -1.13
N MET A 522 5.97 -2.54 -0.97
CA MET A 522 7.02 -2.92 -0.01
C MET A 522 8.29 -2.09 -0.11
N GLY A 523 8.62 -1.46 1.03
CA GLY A 523 9.80 -0.64 1.20
C GLY A 523 9.79 0.61 0.33
N ASN A 524 10.95 0.95 -0.25
CA ASN A 524 11.06 2.07 -1.17
C ASN A 524 10.59 1.66 -2.58
N GLY A 525 9.35 2.05 -2.88
CA GLY A 525 8.61 1.74 -4.09
C GLY A 525 7.17 2.22 -3.98
N PRO A 526 6.31 1.89 -4.97
CA PRO A 526 6.63 1.22 -6.22
C PRO A 526 7.00 2.21 -7.34
N GLY A 527 7.74 1.74 -8.33
CA GLY A 527 7.85 2.37 -9.65
C GLY A 527 6.69 1.95 -10.57
N SER A 528 6.63 2.54 -11.76
CA SER A 528 5.72 2.16 -12.87
C SER A 528 4.22 2.42 -12.68
N ILE A 529 3.79 3.13 -11.63
CA ILE A 529 2.36 3.50 -11.43
C ILE A 529 1.82 4.27 -12.65
N ALA A 530 2.62 5.22 -13.17
CA ALA A 530 2.24 6.05 -14.31
C ALA A 530 2.03 5.25 -15.61
N GLU A 531 2.80 4.18 -15.81
CA GLU A 531 2.72 3.31 -16.97
C GLU A 531 1.43 2.47 -16.96
N TYR A 532 1.05 1.91 -15.81
CA TYR A 532 -0.24 1.21 -15.66
C TYR A 532 -1.43 2.15 -15.86
N GLU A 533 -1.38 3.37 -15.30
CA GLU A 533 -2.42 4.38 -15.52
C GLU A 533 -2.52 4.77 -17.01
N ALA A 534 -1.39 4.88 -17.71
CA ALA A 534 -1.37 5.17 -19.13
C ALA A 534 -2.07 4.06 -19.96
N LEU A 535 -1.87 2.78 -19.62
CA LEU A 535 -2.58 1.67 -20.24
C LEU A 535 -4.09 1.74 -19.96
N THR A 536 -4.46 2.01 -18.71
CA THR A 536 -5.87 2.15 -18.28
C THR A 536 -6.60 3.25 -19.05
N VAL A 537 -5.91 4.36 -19.33
CA VAL A 537 -6.45 5.45 -20.16
C VAL A 537 -6.55 5.04 -21.63
N ALA A 538 -5.56 4.31 -22.15
CA ALA A 538 -5.50 3.92 -23.56
C ALA A 538 -6.54 2.87 -23.95
N TYR A 539 -6.88 1.95 -23.04
CA TYR A 539 -7.73 0.79 -23.33
C TYR A 539 -8.98 0.75 -22.43
N PRO A 540 -10.19 0.98 -22.97
CA PRO A 540 -11.43 1.01 -22.19
C PRO A 540 -11.73 -0.25 -21.37
N ARG A 541 -11.29 -1.43 -21.83
CA ARG A 541 -11.41 -2.72 -21.14
C ARG A 541 -10.65 -2.78 -19.82
N LEU A 542 -9.58 -2.00 -19.66
CA LEU A 542 -8.78 -1.99 -18.45
C LEU A 542 -9.45 -1.04 -17.46
N HIS A 543 -9.91 -1.52 -16.31
CA HIS A 543 -10.64 -0.71 -15.33
C HIS A 543 -9.77 -0.27 -14.15
N GLY A 544 -8.45 -0.18 -14.34
CA GLY A 544 -7.52 0.15 -13.26
C GLY A 544 -7.26 -1.03 -12.33
N GLY A 545 -7.07 -0.76 -11.04
CA GLY A 545 -6.71 -1.79 -10.09
C GLY A 545 -6.56 -1.32 -8.65
N PHE A 546 -6.10 -2.24 -7.81
CA PHE A 546 -5.95 -2.08 -6.37
C PHE A 546 -4.48 -2.28 -5.98
N VAL A 547 -3.86 -1.24 -5.43
CA VAL A 547 -2.48 -1.31 -4.93
C VAL A 547 -2.35 -2.39 -3.86
N TRP A 548 -1.25 -3.14 -3.86
CA TRP A 548 -0.84 -3.97 -2.74
C TRP A 548 0.26 -3.29 -1.91
N GLU A 549 0.02 -2.84 -0.69
CA GLU A 549 -1.29 -2.69 -0.05
C GLU A 549 -1.39 -1.37 0.73
N TRP A 550 -2.44 -1.20 1.56
CA TRP A 550 -2.65 0.05 2.28
C TRP A 550 -1.55 0.30 3.31
N ARG A 551 -1.23 -0.67 4.18
CA ARG A 551 -0.53 -0.41 5.44
C ARG A 551 0.45 -1.53 5.82
N ASP A 552 1.63 -1.13 6.30
CA ASP A 552 2.56 -2.05 6.96
C ASP A 552 1.96 -2.67 8.24
N HIS A 553 2.06 -3.98 8.37
CA HIS A 553 1.48 -4.73 9.50
C HIS A 553 2.44 -4.98 10.67
N GLY A 554 3.42 -4.10 10.90
CA GLY A 554 4.37 -4.27 11.99
C GLY A 554 3.72 -4.22 13.37
N ILE A 555 4.06 -5.18 14.23
CA ILE A 555 3.53 -5.26 15.61
C ILE A 555 4.47 -4.50 16.55
N LEU A 556 3.92 -3.53 17.29
CA LEU A 556 4.69 -2.73 18.24
C LEU A 556 5.18 -3.62 19.40
N THR A 557 6.48 -3.85 19.45
CA THR A 557 7.16 -4.62 20.49
C THR A 557 8.37 -3.84 21.02
N ARG A 558 9.17 -4.47 21.90
CA ARG A 558 10.35 -3.85 22.51
C ARG A 558 11.54 -4.78 22.49
N THR A 559 12.72 -4.19 22.30
CA THR A 559 14.00 -4.86 22.52
C THR A 559 14.18 -5.24 24.00
N ALA A 560 15.20 -6.06 24.29
CA ALA A 560 15.52 -6.47 25.65
C ALA A 560 15.88 -5.29 26.59
N ASP A 561 16.38 -4.18 26.05
CA ASP A 561 16.68 -2.94 26.77
C ASP A 561 15.52 -1.91 26.74
N GLY A 562 14.39 -2.27 26.13
CA GLY A 562 13.12 -1.52 26.22
C GLY A 562 12.85 -0.53 25.09
N VAL A 563 13.67 -0.51 24.04
CA VAL A 563 13.48 0.35 22.86
C VAL A 563 12.27 -0.15 22.06
N PRO A 564 11.24 0.68 21.83
CA PRO A 564 10.09 0.28 21.03
C PRO A 564 10.47 0.19 19.54
N PHE A 565 9.93 -0.80 18.85
CA PHE A 565 10.01 -0.93 17.39
C PHE A 565 8.82 -1.73 16.85
N HIS A 566 8.54 -1.59 15.56
CA HIS A 566 7.55 -2.41 14.86
C HIS A 566 8.25 -3.67 14.36
N GLY A 567 7.93 -4.82 14.97
CA GLY A 567 8.49 -6.11 14.58
C GLY A 567 7.72 -6.74 13.44
N TYR A 568 8.43 -7.51 12.62
CA TYR A 568 7.92 -8.31 11.50
C TYR A 568 8.28 -9.79 11.70
N GLY A 569 8.01 -10.65 10.70
CA GLY A 569 8.20 -12.10 10.86
C GLY A 569 9.61 -12.50 11.27
N GLY A 570 9.70 -13.37 12.27
CA GLY A 570 10.95 -13.84 12.86
C GLY A 570 11.31 -13.13 14.17
N ASP A 571 10.80 -11.92 14.42
CA ASP A 571 11.06 -11.18 15.66
C ASP A 571 10.37 -11.81 16.88
N PHE A 572 9.41 -12.71 16.66
CA PHE A 572 8.66 -13.42 17.69
C PHE A 572 9.12 -14.87 17.89
N GLY A 573 10.23 -15.25 17.26
CA GLY A 573 10.85 -16.57 17.42
C GLY A 573 10.12 -17.69 16.67
N GLU A 574 9.43 -17.35 15.58
CA GLU A 574 8.79 -18.32 14.70
C GLU A 574 9.80 -19.32 14.12
N VAL A 575 9.36 -20.56 13.90
CA VAL A 575 10.19 -21.61 13.28
C VAL A 575 10.32 -21.40 11.77
N VAL A 576 9.23 -20.97 11.14
CA VAL A 576 9.14 -20.56 9.75
C VAL A 576 8.49 -19.18 9.71
N HIS A 577 8.99 -18.30 8.85
CA HIS A 577 8.46 -16.95 8.67
C HIS A 577 8.90 -16.38 7.32
N ASP A 578 8.23 -15.33 6.87
CA ASP A 578 8.51 -14.64 5.60
C ASP A 578 9.09 -13.23 5.80
N GLY A 579 9.60 -12.96 7.00
CA GLY A 579 10.41 -11.78 7.28
C GLY A 579 9.60 -10.49 7.20
N ASN A 580 10.11 -9.49 6.49
CA ASN A 580 9.47 -8.19 6.34
C ASN A 580 8.45 -8.11 5.19
N PHE A 581 8.05 -9.23 4.57
CA PHE A 581 7.01 -9.22 3.52
C PHE A 581 5.69 -8.61 4.02
N VAL A 582 5.38 -8.74 5.31
CA VAL A 582 4.22 -8.09 5.96
C VAL A 582 4.30 -6.55 6.05
N MET A 583 5.41 -5.95 5.59
CA MET A 583 5.69 -4.50 5.61
C MET A 583 5.65 -3.94 4.18
N ASP A 584 4.48 -4.01 3.58
CA ASP A 584 4.18 -3.78 2.17
C ASP A 584 3.16 -2.66 1.91
N GLY A 585 3.05 -1.71 2.83
CA GLY A 585 2.06 -0.64 2.80
C GLY A 585 2.48 0.64 2.08
N MET A 586 1.49 1.30 1.47
CA MET A 586 1.55 2.71 1.09
C MET A 586 1.64 3.67 2.30
N ILE A 587 1.33 3.19 3.51
CA ILE A 587 1.58 3.88 4.77
C ILE A 587 2.29 2.94 5.76
N LEU A 588 3.11 3.52 6.63
CA LEU A 588 3.78 2.78 7.70
C LEU A 588 2.80 2.36 8.80
N SER A 589 3.25 1.48 9.71
CA SER A 589 2.43 0.94 10.81
C SER A 589 1.89 2.01 11.77
N ASP A 590 2.53 3.19 11.82
CA ASP A 590 2.17 4.34 12.65
C ASP A 590 1.41 5.45 11.90
N ASP A 591 0.71 5.09 10.82
CA ASP A 591 -0.14 5.98 10.01
C ASP A 591 0.61 7.01 9.15
N ILE A 592 1.95 6.93 9.06
CA ILE A 592 2.75 7.86 8.27
C ILE A 592 2.67 7.50 6.78
N PRO A 593 2.20 8.41 5.90
CA PRO A 593 2.22 8.21 4.45
C PRO A 593 3.63 8.07 3.89
N THR A 594 3.86 7.07 3.05
CA THR A 594 5.13 6.95 2.33
C THR A 594 5.16 7.89 1.10
N PRO A 595 6.36 8.16 0.56
CA PRO A 595 6.51 8.82 -0.75
C PRO A 595 5.78 8.09 -1.89
N GLY A 596 5.65 6.76 -1.83
CA GLY A 596 4.89 5.96 -2.79
C GLY A 596 3.41 6.38 -2.86
N LEU A 597 2.78 6.69 -1.72
CA LEU A 597 1.39 7.15 -1.69
C LEU A 597 1.23 8.55 -2.32
N ALA A 598 2.22 9.43 -2.14
CA ALA A 598 2.22 10.73 -2.80
C ALA A 598 2.34 10.58 -4.32
N GLU A 599 3.19 9.68 -4.80
CA GLU A 599 3.32 9.36 -6.23
C GLU A 599 2.01 8.80 -6.79
N TYR A 600 1.40 7.83 -6.11
CA TYR A 600 0.11 7.27 -6.49
C TYR A 600 -0.94 8.37 -6.66
N ARG A 601 -1.11 9.21 -5.64
CA ARG A 601 -2.05 10.34 -5.63
C ARG A 601 -1.85 11.29 -6.81
N ALA A 602 -0.60 11.57 -7.17
CA ALA A 602 -0.25 12.46 -8.28
C ALA A 602 -0.57 11.83 -9.64
N VAL A 603 -0.37 10.51 -9.78
CA VAL A 603 -0.68 9.75 -11.00
C VAL A 603 -2.19 9.64 -11.22
N VAL A 604 -2.95 9.28 -10.18
CA VAL A 604 -4.39 8.98 -10.29
C VAL A 604 -5.29 10.22 -10.10
N GLN A 605 -4.72 11.43 -10.09
CA GLN A 605 -5.50 12.63 -9.84
C GLN A 605 -6.68 12.78 -10.82
N PRO A 606 -7.90 13.11 -10.33
CA PRO A 606 -9.10 13.10 -11.17
C PRO A 606 -9.17 14.27 -12.14
N ILE A 607 -8.37 15.32 -11.94
CA ILE A 607 -8.26 16.44 -12.88
C ILE A 607 -6.89 16.39 -13.54
N VAL A 608 -6.88 16.23 -14.86
CA VAL A 608 -5.64 16.16 -15.63
C VAL A 608 -5.43 17.45 -16.41
N PHE A 609 -4.27 18.06 -16.19
CA PHE A 609 -3.81 19.21 -16.93
C PHE A 609 -2.86 18.74 -18.03
N GLY A 610 -3.17 19.09 -19.29
CA GLY A 610 -2.30 18.79 -20.41
C GLY A 610 -1.09 19.71 -20.51
N ALA A 611 -0.32 19.56 -21.58
CA ALA A 611 0.81 20.42 -21.88
C ALA A 611 0.37 21.87 -22.09
N LEU A 612 1.17 22.81 -21.57
CA LEU A 612 1.00 24.23 -21.81
C LEU A 612 1.52 24.59 -23.20
N VAL A 613 0.65 25.06 -24.08
CA VAL A 613 0.95 25.48 -25.46
C VAL A 613 0.31 26.85 -25.70
N ASP A 614 1.10 27.82 -26.15
CA ASP A 614 0.66 29.19 -26.44
C ASP A 614 -0.14 29.84 -25.28
N GLY A 615 0.26 29.56 -24.03
CA GLY A 615 -0.37 30.12 -22.83
C GLY A 615 -1.66 29.44 -22.38
N ALA A 616 -2.08 28.34 -23.01
CA ALA A 616 -3.24 27.56 -22.61
C ALA A 616 -2.94 26.06 -22.48
N PHE A 617 -3.75 25.34 -21.71
CA PHE A 617 -3.66 23.89 -21.58
C PHE A 617 -5.07 23.26 -21.61
N PRO A 618 -5.21 22.02 -22.11
CA PRO A 618 -6.45 21.28 -21.96
C PRO A 618 -6.56 20.79 -20.51
N LEU A 619 -7.72 20.99 -19.89
CA LEU A 619 -8.11 20.40 -18.63
C LEU A 619 -9.13 19.30 -18.90
N HIS A 620 -8.88 18.11 -18.38
CA HIS A 620 -9.78 16.97 -18.51
C HIS A 620 -10.29 16.53 -17.14
N ASN A 621 -11.62 16.38 -17.03
CA ASN A 621 -12.27 15.87 -15.84
C ASN A 621 -12.44 14.34 -15.96
N ARG A 622 -11.67 13.57 -15.19
CA ARG A 622 -11.72 12.10 -15.13
C ARG A 622 -12.65 11.55 -14.06
N TYR A 623 -13.37 12.39 -13.30
CA TYR A 623 -14.43 11.90 -12.43
C TYR A 623 -15.46 11.07 -13.22
N HIS A 624 -16.01 10.05 -12.56
CA HIS A 624 -17.05 9.16 -13.06
C HIS A 624 -18.43 9.83 -13.11
N SER A 625 -18.77 10.60 -12.07
CA SER A 625 -20.07 11.22 -11.84
C SER A 625 -19.99 12.74 -11.63
N ALA A 626 -18.98 13.23 -10.92
CA ALA A 626 -18.90 14.62 -10.49
C ALA A 626 -18.42 15.58 -11.61
N SER A 627 -19.07 16.73 -11.70
CA SER A 627 -18.51 17.89 -12.44
C SER A 627 -17.40 18.56 -11.62
N THR A 628 -16.73 19.58 -12.16
CA THR A 628 -15.72 20.36 -11.42
C THR A 628 -16.29 21.45 -10.51
N ALA A 629 -17.62 21.52 -10.32
CA ALA A 629 -18.27 22.60 -9.54
C ALA A 629 -17.86 22.66 -8.06
N HIS A 630 -17.42 21.55 -7.47
CA HIS A 630 -16.92 21.49 -6.10
C HIS A 630 -15.45 21.94 -5.96
N LEU A 631 -14.81 22.31 -7.07
CA LEU A 631 -13.41 22.72 -7.11
C LEU A 631 -13.28 24.22 -7.37
N ARG A 632 -12.26 24.82 -6.76
CA ARG A 632 -11.69 26.13 -7.13
C ARG A 632 -10.30 25.89 -7.72
N PHE A 633 -9.96 26.64 -8.75
CA PHE A 633 -8.64 26.59 -9.37
C PHE A 633 -7.82 27.82 -8.98
N ALA A 634 -6.53 27.63 -8.75
CA ALA A 634 -5.59 28.69 -8.40
C ALA A 634 -4.24 28.45 -9.08
N TRP A 635 -3.49 29.53 -9.32
CA TRP A 635 -2.13 29.46 -9.83
C TRP A 635 -1.16 30.26 -8.96
N SER A 636 0.10 29.82 -8.89
CA SER A 636 1.24 30.56 -8.35
C SER A 636 2.36 30.62 -9.39
N LEU A 637 2.97 31.79 -9.56
CA LEU A 637 4.18 32.02 -10.36
C LEU A 637 5.34 32.21 -9.39
N GLU A 638 6.38 31.40 -9.56
CA GLU A 638 7.56 31.37 -8.72
C GLU A 638 8.81 31.66 -9.55
N ARG A 639 9.73 32.45 -9.00
CA ARG A 639 11.07 32.69 -9.53
C ARG A 639 12.10 32.12 -8.57
N ASP A 640 12.90 31.18 -9.04
CA ASP A 640 13.89 30.46 -8.21
C ASP A 640 13.24 29.92 -6.90
N GLY A 641 11.98 29.46 -7.00
CA GLY A 641 11.16 28.95 -5.90
C GLY A 641 10.57 29.99 -4.95
N HIS A 642 10.72 31.30 -5.22
CA HIS A 642 10.05 32.36 -4.47
C HIS A 642 8.78 32.83 -5.18
N GLU A 643 7.65 32.83 -4.48
CA GLU A 643 6.37 33.29 -5.05
C GLU A 643 6.43 34.77 -5.44
N MET A 644 6.12 35.04 -6.71
CA MET A 644 6.08 36.38 -7.31
C MET A 644 4.67 36.89 -7.52
N ALA A 645 3.75 35.98 -7.86
CA ALA A 645 2.34 36.29 -8.01
C ALA A 645 1.52 35.01 -7.78
N SER A 646 0.31 35.17 -7.27
CA SER A 646 -0.68 34.11 -7.15
C SER A 646 -2.09 34.68 -7.27
N SER A 647 -3.02 33.90 -7.80
CA SER A 647 -4.42 34.30 -7.94
C SER A 647 -5.32 33.08 -8.21
N ASP A 648 -6.63 33.29 -8.11
CA ASP A 648 -7.62 32.36 -8.66
C ASP A 648 -7.46 32.26 -10.18
N LEU A 649 -7.74 31.06 -10.71
CA LEU A 649 -7.80 30.76 -12.13
C LEU A 649 -9.26 30.53 -12.52
N GLU A 650 -9.75 31.30 -13.48
CA GLU A 650 -11.09 31.07 -14.03
C GLU A 650 -11.08 29.80 -14.89
N VAL A 651 -11.87 28.81 -14.46
CA VAL A 651 -12.05 27.54 -15.16
C VAL A 651 -13.55 27.30 -15.29
N PRO A 652 -14.08 26.99 -16.49
CA PRO A 652 -15.48 26.65 -16.65
C PRO A 652 -15.80 25.36 -15.87
N CYS A 653 -17.04 25.22 -15.42
CA CYS A 653 -17.49 23.93 -14.88
C CYS A 653 -17.44 22.88 -15.99
N VAL A 654 -16.67 21.81 -15.78
CA VAL A 654 -16.46 20.71 -16.74
C VAL A 654 -17.20 19.49 -16.21
N ALA A 655 -18.11 18.92 -17.00
CA ALA A 655 -18.83 17.70 -16.62
C ALA A 655 -17.88 16.49 -16.54
N ALA A 656 -18.33 15.42 -15.87
CA ALA A 656 -17.60 14.16 -15.80
C ALA A 656 -17.26 13.63 -17.20
N GLY A 657 -16.00 13.24 -17.43
CA GLY A 657 -15.50 12.75 -18.71
C GLY A 657 -15.28 13.82 -19.80
N GLU A 658 -15.60 15.09 -19.56
CA GLU A 658 -15.42 16.17 -20.53
C GLU A 658 -14.07 16.89 -20.38
N SER A 659 -13.76 17.76 -21.35
CA SER A 659 -12.55 18.58 -21.35
C SER A 659 -12.86 20.03 -21.70
N ALA A 660 -12.06 20.96 -21.19
CA ALA A 660 -12.08 22.37 -21.55
C ALA A 660 -10.67 22.90 -21.81
N SER A 661 -10.54 23.93 -22.64
CA SER A 661 -9.26 24.65 -22.80
C SER A 661 -9.22 25.80 -21.79
N VAL A 662 -8.14 25.89 -21.01
CA VAL A 662 -7.96 26.90 -19.97
C VAL A 662 -6.74 27.75 -20.33
N ALA A 663 -6.93 29.06 -20.43
CA ALA A 663 -5.85 30.01 -20.66
C ALA A 663 -5.28 30.50 -19.33
N LEU A 664 -3.96 30.52 -19.21
CA LEU A 664 -3.28 31.21 -18.11
C LEU A 664 -3.34 32.73 -18.35
N PRO A 665 -3.54 33.54 -17.29
CA PRO A 665 -3.53 34.99 -17.42
C PRO A 665 -2.12 35.50 -17.77
N ASP A 666 -2.04 36.65 -18.44
CA ASP A 666 -0.76 37.29 -18.81
C ASP A 666 0.19 37.46 -17.61
N ALA A 667 -0.35 37.69 -16.41
CA ALA A 667 0.42 37.83 -15.17
C ALA A 667 1.17 36.53 -14.77
N ALA A 668 0.70 35.36 -15.21
CA ALA A 668 1.36 34.07 -15.00
C ALA A 668 2.42 33.77 -16.07
N LEU A 669 2.37 34.45 -17.23
CA LEU A 669 3.22 34.17 -18.39
C LEU A 669 4.28 35.26 -18.64
N SER A 670 4.00 36.50 -18.24
CA SER A 670 4.84 37.67 -18.52
C SER A 670 5.94 37.81 -17.48
N VAL A 671 7.04 37.09 -17.68
CA VAL A 671 8.20 37.11 -16.79
C VAL A 671 9.31 38.05 -17.29
N SER A 672 10.03 38.71 -16.37
CA SER A 672 11.18 39.55 -16.69
C SER A 672 12.29 39.39 -15.65
N GLY A 673 13.54 39.32 -16.10
CA GLY A 673 14.72 39.09 -15.25
C GLY A 673 15.30 37.67 -15.37
N THR A 674 16.48 37.47 -14.78
CA THR A 674 17.23 36.20 -14.83
C THR A 674 16.78 35.23 -13.74
N GLY A 675 16.74 33.93 -14.02
CA GLY A 675 16.35 32.89 -13.06
C GLY A 675 15.40 31.88 -13.69
N GLU A 676 15.07 30.83 -12.94
CA GLU A 676 14.09 29.82 -13.35
C GLU A 676 12.68 30.26 -12.94
N TRP A 677 11.76 30.23 -13.89
CA TRP A 677 10.36 30.62 -13.67
C TRP A 677 9.44 29.42 -13.80
N TRP A 678 8.59 29.22 -12.81
CA TRP A 678 7.66 28.09 -12.74
C TRP A 678 6.25 28.58 -12.42
N VAL A 679 5.26 28.09 -13.15
CA VAL A 679 3.84 28.27 -12.82
C VAL A 679 3.30 26.96 -12.28
N THR A 680 2.70 26.99 -11.10
CA THR A 680 2.01 25.86 -10.50
C THR A 680 0.51 26.12 -10.48
N VAL A 681 -0.28 25.24 -11.09
CA VAL A 681 -1.75 25.28 -11.11
C VAL A 681 -2.29 24.21 -10.16
N ARG A 682 -3.26 24.56 -9.32
CA ARG A 682 -3.86 23.67 -8.32
C ARG A 682 -5.38 23.68 -8.44
N ALA A 683 -5.99 22.50 -8.46
CA ALA A 683 -7.41 22.31 -8.20
C ALA A 683 -7.60 21.99 -6.73
N VAL A 684 -8.39 22.77 -6.02
CA VAL A 684 -8.61 22.62 -4.57
C VAL A 684 -10.09 22.56 -4.23
N LEU A 685 -10.46 21.90 -3.13
CA LEU A 685 -11.84 21.88 -2.65
C LEU A 685 -12.33 23.31 -2.35
N SER A 686 -13.55 23.63 -2.85
CA SER A 686 -14.16 24.94 -2.66
C SER A 686 -14.84 25.11 -1.28
N ALA A 687 -15.19 24.00 -0.63
CA ALA A 687 -15.81 23.91 0.69
C ALA A 687 -15.27 22.69 1.47
N ASP A 688 -15.58 22.62 2.77
CA ASP A 688 -15.31 21.44 3.59
C ASP A 688 -16.19 20.27 3.10
N VAL A 689 -15.62 19.07 3.12
CA VAL A 689 -16.30 17.79 2.87
C VAL A 689 -16.00 16.82 4.01
N ALA A 690 -16.68 15.68 4.07
CA ALA A 690 -16.56 14.73 5.19
C ALA A 690 -15.12 14.29 5.49
N TRP A 691 -14.24 14.22 4.49
CA TRP A 691 -12.87 13.68 4.59
C TRP A 691 -11.75 14.74 4.49
N ALA A 692 -12.08 16.00 4.19
CA ALA A 692 -11.08 17.06 4.07
C ALA A 692 -11.66 18.48 4.21
N ALA A 693 -10.84 19.39 4.73
CA ALA A 693 -11.16 20.80 4.78
C ALA A 693 -11.07 21.48 3.40
N ARG A 694 -11.79 22.59 3.26
CA ARG A 694 -11.68 23.54 2.16
C ARG A 694 -10.23 23.89 1.88
N GLY A 695 -9.85 23.92 0.61
CA GLY A 695 -8.47 24.22 0.19
C GLY A 695 -7.56 22.99 0.08
N HIS A 696 -8.02 21.79 0.44
CA HIS A 696 -7.31 20.56 0.12
C HIS A 696 -7.04 20.45 -1.39
N VAL A 697 -5.79 20.20 -1.78
CA VAL A 697 -5.36 20.12 -3.18
C VAL A 697 -5.73 18.76 -3.76
N VAL A 698 -6.67 18.70 -4.69
CA VAL A 698 -7.08 17.44 -5.34
C VAL A 698 -6.14 17.08 -6.49
N ALA A 699 -5.72 18.09 -7.26
CA ALA A 699 -4.85 17.90 -8.40
C ALA A 699 -3.90 19.08 -8.57
N VAL A 700 -2.71 18.82 -9.13
CA VAL A 700 -1.67 19.82 -9.36
C VAL A 700 -0.96 19.59 -10.68
N ALA A 701 -0.53 20.68 -11.33
CA ALA A 701 0.38 20.66 -12.45
C ALA A 701 1.37 21.83 -12.34
N GLN A 702 2.56 21.64 -12.93
CA GLN A 702 3.60 22.64 -12.90
C GLN A 702 4.27 22.77 -14.27
N TYR A 703 4.57 24.00 -14.67
CA TYR A 703 5.10 24.34 -15.98
C TYR A 703 6.30 25.28 -15.84
N ALA A 704 7.40 24.96 -16.51
CA ALA A 704 8.50 25.91 -16.69
C ALA A 704 8.09 26.98 -17.71
N ILE A 705 8.28 28.26 -17.38
CA ILE A 705 7.96 29.39 -18.26
C ILE A 705 9.23 29.86 -18.95
N ALA A 706 9.23 29.85 -20.28
CA ALA A 706 10.33 30.34 -21.08
C ALA A 706 10.30 31.89 -21.15
N GLY A 707 11.28 32.56 -20.53
CA GLY A 707 11.48 34.02 -20.62
C GLY A 707 12.93 34.45 -20.39
N ALA A 708 13.48 35.18 -21.37
CA ALA A 708 14.80 35.85 -21.46
C ALA A 708 15.90 35.45 -20.45
N GLY A 709 16.74 34.48 -20.85
CA GLY A 709 18.12 34.34 -20.37
C GLY A 709 18.40 33.07 -19.58
N VAL A 710 18.49 31.94 -20.27
CA VAL A 710 19.32 30.82 -19.80
C VAL A 710 20.76 31.34 -19.77
N PRO A 711 21.46 31.43 -18.62
CA PRO A 711 22.89 31.62 -18.62
C PRO A 711 23.52 30.29 -19.06
N GLY A 712 23.67 30.16 -20.36
CA GLY A 712 24.23 28.96 -21.00
C GLY A 712 24.85 29.29 -22.36
N ALA A 713 25.40 30.49 -22.53
CA ALA A 713 26.42 30.69 -23.54
C ALA A 713 27.78 30.38 -22.89
N PRO A 714 28.60 29.50 -23.47
CA PRO A 714 29.93 29.25 -22.94
C PRO A 714 30.67 30.58 -22.91
N VAL A 715 31.17 30.97 -21.74
CA VAL A 715 32.23 31.98 -21.69
C VAL A 715 33.38 31.37 -22.48
N GLY A 716 33.60 31.92 -23.67
CA GLY A 716 34.64 31.44 -24.57
C GLY A 716 35.98 31.46 -23.86
N THR A 717 36.47 30.27 -23.48
CA THR A 717 37.90 30.06 -23.34
C THR A 717 38.45 30.10 -24.76
N SER A 718 39.21 31.15 -25.04
CA SER A 718 40.01 31.26 -26.25
C SER A 718 40.82 29.98 -26.46
N ALA A 719 40.70 29.41 -27.66
CA ALA A 719 41.54 28.34 -28.12
C ALA A 719 43.01 28.78 -28.09
N GLY A 720 43.86 27.98 -27.44
CA GLY A 720 45.29 28.23 -27.36
C GLY A 720 46.08 26.96 -27.05
N ALA A 721 46.36 26.19 -28.11
CA ALA A 721 47.44 25.22 -28.27
C ALA A 721 47.52 23.99 -27.32
N GLN A 722 47.22 22.83 -27.91
CA GLN A 722 47.90 21.58 -27.60
C GLN A 722 49.43 21.78 -27.67
N HIS A 723 50.19 21.31 -26.68
CA HIS A 723 51.51 20.75 -26.94
C HIS A 723 51.88 19.67 -25.90
N PRO A 724 52.60 18.61 -26.33
CA PRO A 724 52.81 17.38 -25.57
C PRO A 724 53.99 17.46 -24.61
N LEU A 725 54.04 16.48 -23.71
CA LEU A 725 55.11 16.13 -22.78
C LEU A 725 56.51 16.16 -23.43
N ALA A 726 57.46 16.86 -22.81
CA ALA A 726 58.89 16.56 -22.88
C ALA A 726 59.65 17.14 -21.67
N GLU A 727 60.68 16.40 -21.25
CA GLU A 727 61.51 16.56 -20.05
C GLU A 727 62.46 17.77 -20.04
N GLY A 728 62.81 18.20 -18.82
CA GLY A 728 64.19 18.59 -18.45
C GLY A 728 64.63 20.05 -18.66
N GLY A 729 64.96 20.74 -17.57
CA GLY A 729 65.80 21.95 -17.63
C GLY A 729 65.68 22.89 -16.43
N THR A 730 66.69 22.89 -15.57
CA THR A 730 66.89 23.80 -14.43
C THR A 730 67.33 25.21 -14.86
N ALA A 731 66.79 26.27 -14.23
CA ALA A 731 67.55 27.45 -13.73
C ALA A 731 66.61 28.46 -13.05
N GLY A 732 67.06 29.01 -11.91
CA GLY A 732 66.28 29.86 -11.01
C GLY A 732 66.21 31.36 -11.34
N GLY A 733 65.40 32.07 -10.54
CA GLY A 733 65.29 33.52 -10.50
C GLY A 733 64.23 33.96 -9.49
N ALA A 734 64.62 34.79 -8.53
CA ALA A 734 63.89 35.08 -7.30
C ALA A 734 62.80 36.17 -7.40
N ALA A 735 61.78 35.99 -6.54
CA ALA A 735 61.02 36.97 -5.74
C ALA A 735 60.45 38.25 -6.38
N GLY A 736 59.12 38.38 -6.27
CA GLY A 736 58.38 39.65 -6.32
C GLY A 736 56.90 39.42 -6.02
N GLY A 737 56.46 39.78 -4.82
CA GLY A 737 55.12 39.49 -4.31
C GLY A 737 53.98 40.22 -5.03
N ALA A 738 52.87 39.50 -5.19
CA ALA A 738 51.53 40.05 -5.34
C ALA A 738 50.55 39.06 -4.70
N SER A 739 49.83 39.51 -3.67
CA SER A 739 48.75 38.79 -3.01
C SER A 739 47.56 38.67 -3.98
N GLY A 740 47.47 37.53 -4.68
CA GLY A 740 46.32 37.16 -5.51
C GLY A 740 45.34 36.31 -4.71
N THR A 741 44.15 36.82 -4.46
CA THR A 741 43.00 36.07 -3.92
C THR A 741 42.61 34.99 -4.95
N GLY A 742 43.16 33.78 -4.82
CA GLY A 742 42.84 32.65 -5.70
C GLY A 742 44.01 31.77 -6.13
N SER A 743 45.27 32.11 -5.80
CA SER A 743 46.40 31.24 -6.10
C SER A 743 46.57 30.14 -5.04
N GLY A 744 46.79 28.90 -5.48
CA GLY A 744 46.99 27.75 -4.62
C GLY A 744 48.36 27.77 -3.91
N ILE A 745 48.39 27.44 -2.63
CA ILE A 745 49.60 27.46 -1.80
C ILE A 745 49.85 26.07 -1.21
N VAL A 746 51.06 25.54 -1.41
CA VAL A 746 51.53 24.36 -0.69
C VAL A 746 51.99 24.78 0.71
N ASP A 747 51.34 24.25 1.74
CA ASP A 747 51.60 24.51 3.16
C ASP A 747 51.89 23.18 3.88
N GLY A 748 53.16 22.79 3.92
CA GLY A 748 53.59 21.50 4.48
C GLY A 748 53.01 20.32 3.69
N ASP A 749 52.26 19.46 4.38
CA ASP A 749 51.54 18.32 3.79
C ASP A 749 50.12 18.70 3.28
N ALA A 750 49.79 19.99 3.25
CA ALA A 750 48.50 20.49 2.79
C ALA A 750 48.60 21.40 1.55
N PHE A 751 47.55 21.42 0.74
CA PHE A 751 47.36 22.42 -0.32
C PHE A 751 46.19 23.31 0.05
N VAL A 752 46.40 24.62 0.02
CA VAL A 752 45.39 25.62 0.35
C VAL A 752 44.94 26.29 -0.93
N LEU A 753 43.64 26.27 -1.20
CA LEU A 753 43.04 26.88 -2.38
C LEU A 753 41.80 27.68 -1.93
N GLY A 754 41.92 29.01 -1.89
CA GLY A 754 40.90 29.86 -1.27
C GLY A 754 40.73 29.53 0.22
N GLY A 755 39.49 29.30 0.67
CA GLY A 755 39.17 28.86 2.04
C GLY A 755 39.31 27.35 2.28
N ALA A 756 39.73 26.59 1.28
CA ALA A 756 39.78 25.13 1.33
C ALA A 756 41.18 24.61 1.68
N ARG A 757 41.27 23.58 2.54
CA ARG A 757 42.52 22.86 2.83
C ARG A 757 42.40 21.41 2.38
N PHE A 758 43.36 20.98 1.56
CA PHE A 758 43.45 19.63 1.01
C PHE A 758 44.66 18.90 1.59
N ASP A 759 44.54 17.59 1.76
CA ASP A 759 45.68 16.71 2.03
C ASP A 759 46.47 16.50 0.72
N LEU A 760 47.76 16.84 0.67
CA LEU A 760 48.57 16.72 -0.55
C LEU A 760 48.93 15.28 -0.92
N ARG A 761 48.83 14.33 0.01
CA ARG A 761 49.10 12.91 -0.27
C ARG A 761 47.89 12.24 -0.90
N THR A 762 46.69 12.58 -0.44
CA THR A 762 45.45 11.94 -0.90
C THR A 762 44.66 12.80 -1.89
N GLY A 763 44.88 14.12 -1.90
CA GLY A 763 44.07 15.09 -2.64
C GLY A 763 42.70 15.36 -2.01
N SER A 764 42.39 14.79 -0.84
CA SER A 764 41.09 14.91 -0.18
C SER A 764 40.91 16.30 0.43
N LEU A 765 39.70 16.86 0.31
CA LEU A 765 39.31 18.06 1.04
C LEU A 765 39.23 17.68 2.54
N ARG A 766 39.79 18.52 3.41
CA ARG A 766 39.83 18.33 4.87
C ARG A 766 39.05 19.40 5.63
N SER A 767 39.00 20.61 5.08
CA SER A 767 38.18 21.69 5.62
C SER A 767 37.84 22.71 4.56
N LEU A 768 36.69 23.36 4.71
CA LEU A 768 36.29 24.55 3.95
C LEU A 768 35.87 25.62 4.96
N GLY A 769 36.67 26.69 5.10
CA GLY A 769 36.47 27.67 6.17
C GLY A 769 36.59 27.01 7.55
N SER A 770 35.57 27.17 8.40
CA SER A 770 35.46 26.54 9.72
C SER A 770 34.95 25.09 9.68
N LEU A 771 34.39 24.65 8.55
CA LEU A 771 33.73 23.35 8.45
C LEU A 771 34.76 22.25 8.16
N ALA A 772 34.79 21.21 9.00
CA ALA A 772 35.51 19.99 8.71
C ALA A 772 34.78 19.21 7.61
N VAL A 773 35.50 18.73 6.60
CA VAL A 773 34.92 17.97 5.47
C VAL A 773 35.84 16.80 5.19
N ASP A 774 35.29 15.63 4.91
CA ASP A 774 36.05 14.51 4.33
C ASP A 774 35.41 14.07 3.02
N GLY A 775 36.22 13.99 1.96
CA GLY A 775 35.77 13.64 0.61
C GLY A 775 36.21 14.66 -0.46
N PRO A 776 35.58 14.64 -1.64
CA PRO A 776 34.59 13.66 -2.09
C PRO A 776 35.20 12.28 -2.33
N GLN A 777 34.39 11.24 -2.20
CA GLN A 777 34.71 9.88 -2.64
C GLN A 777 33.64 9.40 -3.61
N LEU A 778 34.01 8.68 -4.67
CA LEU A 778 33.04 8.04 -5.55
C LEU A 778 32.21 7.04 -4.75
N GLU A 779 30.89 7.05 -4.90
CA GLU A 779 30.01 6.01 -4.36
C GLU A 779 29.15 5.43 -5.48
N LEU A 780 29.09 4.09 -5.54
CA LEU A 780 28.21 3.36 -6.45
C LEU A 780 27.21 2.47 -5.70
N TRP A 781 27.44 2.19 -4.41
CA TRP A 781 26.54 1.41 -3.58
C TRP A 781 25.37 2.25 -3.09
N ARG A 782 24.16 1.69 -3.06
CA ARG A 782 23.02 2.16 -2.24
C ARG A 782 22.59 1.02 -1.32
N ALA A 783 21.96 1.33 -0.19
CA ALA A 783 21.36 0.29 0.64
C ALA A 783 20.21 -0.38 -0.15
N PRO A 784 20.29 -1.68 -0.49
CA PRO A 784 19.33 -2.31 -1.39
C PRO A 784 17.89 -2.20 -0.87
N THR A 785 16.98 -1.75 -1.73
CA THR A 785 15.54 -1.74 -1.43
C THR A 785 14.97 -3.15 -1.39
N ASP A 786 13.75 -3.35 -0.88
CA ASP A 786 13.07 -4.64 -0.98
C ASP A 786 12.99 -5.17 -2.41
N ASN A 787 12.73 -4.27 -3.37
CA ASN A 787 12.73 -4.59 -4.80
C ASN A 787 14.11 -5.03 -5.31
N ASP A 788 15.20 -4.41 -4.83
CA ASP A 788 16.56 -4.79 -5.21
C ASP A 788 16.96 -6.18 -4.68
N ARG A 789 16.33 -6.63 -3.60
CA ARG A 789 16.63 -7.89 -2.89
C ARG A 789 15.80 -9.09 -3.36
N SER A 790 14.75 -8.88 -4.14
CA SER A 790 13.86 -9.94 -4.58
C SER A 790 14.20 -10.49 -5.97
N ASP A 791 13.84 -11.75 -6.18
CA ASP A 791 13.83 -12.46 -7.46
C ASP A 791 12.50 -13.17 -7.75
N SER A 792 11.41 -12.71 -7.11
CA SER A 792 10.04 -13.25 -7.31
C SER A 792 9.61 -13.24 -8.78
N ARG A 793 10.09 -12.26 -9.56
CA ARG A 793 9.93 -12.18 -11.03
C ARG A 793 11.29 -12.11 -11.73
N GLY A 794 11.30 -12.40 -13.03
CA GLY A 794 12.50 -12.33 -13.85
C GLY A 794 13.07 -10.91 -13.95
N SER A 795 14.34 -10.80 -14.35
CA SER A 795 15.02 -9.51 -14.48
C SER A 795 14.98 -8.99 -15.92
N TYR A 796 14.68 -7.70 -16.07
CA TYR A 796 14.78 -6.97 -17.34
C TYR A 796 16.21 -6.56 -17.69
N GLU A 797 17.13 -6.60 -16.73
CA GLU A 797 18.56 -6.48 -17.00
C GLU A 797 19.08 -7.65 -17.85
N LEU A 798 18.52 -8.84 -17.63
CA LEU A 798 18.97 -10.10 -18.24
C LEU A 798 18.24 -10.43 -19.55
N GLY A 799 17.08 -9.80 -19.81
CA GLY A 799 16.39 -9.93 -21.08
C GLY A 799 15.32 -8.86 -21.28
N ASP A 800 15.14 -8.45 -22.54
CA ASP A 800 14.20 -7.39 -22.90
C ASP A 800 12.76 -7.79 -22.50
N PRO A 801 12.03 -6.96 -21.73
CA PRO A 801 10.63 -7.20 -21.39
C PRO A 801 9.77 -7.49 -22.62
N LYS A 802 10.04 -6.84 -23.76
CA LYS A 802 9.29 -7.07 -25.01
C LYS A 802 9.47 -8.46 -25.59
N LEU A 803 10.63 -9.08 -25.37
CA LEU A 803 10.95 -10.42 -25.85
C LEU A 803 10.49 -11.52 -24.89
N THR A 804 10.30 -11.16 -23.62
CA THR A 804 9.88 -12.07 -22.54
C THR A 804 8.41 -11.89 -22.16
N PHE A 805 7.67 -11.04 -22.88
CA PHE A 805 6.29 -10.68 -22.58
C PHE A 805 6.12 -10.13 -21.15
N GLY A 806 7.10 -9.36 -20.71
CA GLY A 806 7.14 -8.71 -19.40
C GLY A 806 7.43 -9.64 -18.22
N GLU A 807 7.81 -10.91 -18.46
CA GLU A 807 8.21 -11.82 -17.37
C GLU A 807 9.69 -11.65 -16.99
N GLY A 808 10.49 -11.05 -17.87
CA GLY A 808 11.94 -10.96 -17.70
C GLY A 808 12.62 -12.32 -17.81
N VAL A 809 13.93 -12.36 -17.52
CA VAL A 809 14.68 -13.63 -17.49
C VAL A 809 14.95 -14.02 -16.04
N PRO A 810 14.61 -15.26 -15.61
CA PRO A 810 14.92 -15.73 -14.26
C PRO A 810 16.40 -15.54 -13.93
N GLY A 811 16.67 -14.95 -12.78
CA GLY A 811 18.03 -14.63 -12.36
C GLY A 811 18.06 -13.97 -10.99
N PRO A 812 19.26 -13.89 -10.38
CA PRO A 812 19.42 -13.46 -9.01
C PRO A 812 18.92 -12.03 -8.79
N PRO A 813 18.63 -11.62 -7.55
CA PRO A 813 18.30 -10.23 -7.22
C PRO A 813 19.38 -9.23 -7.65
N SER A 814 19.00 -7.96 -7.83
CA SER A 814 19.93 -6.88 -8.17
C SER A 814 21.03 -6.76 -7.11
N GLU A 815 20.68 -6.85 -5.82
CA GLU A 815 21.64 -6.88 -4.70
C GLU A 815 22.76 -7.90 -4.93
N ILE A 816 22.39 -9.15 -5.25
CA ILE A 816 23.35 -10.24 -5.43
C ILE A 816 24.26 -9.97 -6.63
N ARG A 817 23.73 -9.41 -7.73
CA ARG A 817 24.55 -9.01 -8.89
C ARG A 817 25.52 -7.89 -8.55
N TRP A 818 25.06 -6.88 -7.82
CA TRP A 818 25.88 -5.74 -7.39
C TRP A 818 27.00 -6.14 -6.44
N ARG A 819 26.70 -6.96 -5.42
CA ARG A 819 27.72 -7.55 -4.53
C ARG A 819 28.67 -8.47 -5.28
N GLY A 820 28.18 -9.22 -6.26
CA GLY A 820 28.98 -10.03 -7.18
C GLY A 820 30.04 -9.21 -7.93
N ARG A 821 29.75 -7.93 -8.22
CA ARG A 821 30.72 -6.97 -8.79
C ARG A 821 31.47 -6.15 -7.75
N GLY A 822 31.19 -6.36 -6.46
CA GLY A 822 31.85 -5.71 -5.33
C GLY A 822 31.55 -4.22 -5.21
N LEU A 823 30.38 -3.77 -5.67
CA LEU A 823 29.96 -2.36 -5.59
C LEU A 823 29.85 -1.88 -4.15
N ASP A 824 29.57 -2.78 -3.21
CA ASP A 824 29.49 -2.56 -1.76
C ASP A 824 30.87 -2.39 -1.08
N ARG A 825 31.99 -2.63 -1.78
CA ARG A 825 33.32 -2.67 -1.17
C ARG A 825 34.41 -2.08 -2.06
N LEU A 826 34.08 -0.95 -2.68
CA LEU A 826 34.99 -0.21 -3.54
C LEU A 826 36.23 0.28 -2.76
N VAL A 827 37.39 0.16 -3.40
CA VAL A 827 38.67 0.68 -2.88
C VAL A 827 39.14 1.80 -3.79
N HIS A 828 39.44 2.95 -3.19
CA HIS A 828 39.91 4.14 -3.88
C HIS A 828 41.43 4.19 -3.88
N ARG A 829 42.04 4.21 -5.07
CA ARG A 829 43.48 4.42 -5.22
C ARG A 829 43.75 5.73 -5.91
N VAL A 830 44.31 6.69 -5.17
CA VAL A 830 44.82 7.94 -5.74
C VAL A 830 45.95 7.60 -6.70
N THR A 831 45.82 8.02 -7.96
CA THR A 831 46.82 7.79 -9.02
C THR A 831 47.65 9.04 -9.27
N SER A 832 47.11 10.22 -8.98
CA SER A 832 47.76 11.50 -9.20
C SER A 832 47.14 12.59 -8.32
N VAL A 833 47.98 13.45 -7.74
CA VAL A 833 47.61 14.72 -7.10
C VAL A 833 48.51 15.79 -7.71
N VAL A 834 47.94 16.73 -8.46
CA VAL A 834 48.69 17.77 -9.18
C VAL A 834 48.21 19.14 -8.71
N PRO A 835 48.93 19.79 -7.78
CA PRO A 835 48.68 21.19 -7.45
C PRO A 835 49.12 22.08 -8.61
N GLY A 836 48.24 22.98 -9.04
CA GLY A 836 48.51 24.03 -10.00
C GLY A 836 48.41 25.42 -9.37
N GLU A 837 48.78 26.45 -10.13
CA GLU A 837 48.76 27.83 -9.63
C GLU A 837 47.35 28.31 -9.24
N VAL A 838 46.32 27.78 -9.91
CA VAL A 838 44.91 28.20 -9.76
C VAL A 838 43.95 27.04 -9.47
N GLY A 839 44.46 25.87 -9.09
CA GLY A 839 43.62 24.69 -8.86
C GLY A 839 44.35 23.44 -8.40
N LEU A 840 43.59 22.38 -8.14
CA LEU A 840 44.08 21.05 -7.75
C LEU A 840 43.39 19.97 -8.57
N ASP A 841 44.18 19.18 -9.29
CA ASP A 841 43.70 18.01 -10.03
C ASP A 841 44.03 16.73 -9.25
N VAL A 842 42.99 15.98 -8.87
CA VAL A 842 43.10 14.69 -8.19
C VAL A 842 42.51 13.61 -9.07
N ARG A 843 43.30 12.59 -9.39
CA ARG A 843 42.82 11.41 -10.12
C ARG A 843 42.81 10.21 -9.21
N VAL A 844 41.67 9.54 -9.18
CA VAL A 844 41.42 8.34 -8.39
C VAL A 844 41.00 7.24 -9.33
N ARG A 845 41.53 6.05 -9.11
CA ARG A 845 41.05 4.83 -9.74
C ARG A 845 40.39 3.98 -8.66
N THR A 846 39.10 3.76 -8.83
CA THR A 846 38.25 3.03 -7.89
C THR A 846 37.94 1.65 -8.44
N SER A 847 38.11 0.60 -7.64
CA SER A 847 37.75 -0.77 -8.00
C SER A 847 37.55 -1.60 -6.74
N ALA A 848 36.73 -2.64 -6.80
CA ALA A 848 36.60 -3.60 -5.71
C ALA A 848 37.83 -4.52 -5.63
N ALA A 849 38.14 -5.04 -4.44
CA ALA A 849 39.16 -6.08 -4.32
C ALA A 849 38.80 -7.31 -5.19
N ASN A 850 39.79 -7.88 -5.88
CA ASN A 850 39.62 -8.98 -6.85
C ASN A 850 38.74 -8.64 -8.07
N ASN A 851 38.59 -7.36 -8.43
CA ASN A 851 37.91 -6.94 -9.66
C ASN A 851 38.90 -6.29 -10.65
N ARG A 852 38.68 -6.51 -11.95
CA ARG A 852 39.45 -5.88 -13.04
C ARG A 852 38.81 -4.58 -13.50
N ASP A 853 37.49 -4.48 -13.36
CA ASP A 853 36.70 -3.35 -13.78
C ASP A 853 36.86 -2.23 -12.77
N CYS A 854 36.99 -1.02 -13.27
CA CYS A 854 37.28 0.14 -12.45
C CYS A 854 36.55 1.37 -12.95
N VAL A 855 36.55 2.41 -12.12
CA VAL A 855 36.10 3.74 -12.47
C VAL A 855 37.26 4.69 -12.27
N GLU A 856 37.61 5.43 -13.33
CA GLU A 856 38.54 6.54 -13.22
C GLU A 856 37.74 7.80 -12.89
N THR A 857 38.06 8.43 -11.77
CA THR A 857 37.41 9.66 -11.31
C THR A 857 38.45 10.77 -11.27
N THR A 858 38.15 11.89 -11.92
CA THR A 858 38.98 13.10 -11.85
C THR A 858 38.21 14.19 -11.10
N TYR A 859 38.75 14.63 -9.97
CA TYR A 859 38.27 15.80 -9.23
C TYR A 859 39.15 17.00 -9.59
N ARG A 860 38.57 18.02 -10.20
CA ARG A 860 39.25 19.28 -10.49
C ARG A 860 38.68 20.38 -9.62
N TRP A 861 39.53 20.93 -8.77
CA TRP A 861 39.21 22.01 -7.86
C TRP A 861 39.76 23.32 -8.39
N THR A 862 38.93 24.35 -8.41
CA THR A 862 39.32 25.72 -8.76
C THR A 862 38.63 26.71 -7.82
N VAL A 863 39.07 27.96 -7.80
CA VAL A 863 38.33 29.05 -7.16
C VAL A 863 37.63 29.86 -8.25
N ASP A 864 36.34 30.11 -8.09
CA ASP A 864 35.61 30.95 -9.04
C ASP A 864 35.91 32.45 -8.83
N THR A 865 35.34 33.31 -9.68
CA THR A 865 35.57 34.76 -9.62
C THR A 865 34.97 35.42 -8.38
N GLN A 866 34.14 34.72 -7.62
CA GLN A 866 33.51 35.17 -6.37
C GLN A 866 34.24 34.63 -5.13
N GLY A 867 35.31 33.83 -5.31
CA GLY A 867 36.08 33.26 -4.21
C GLY A 867 35.53 31.93 -3.68
N ALA A 868 34.49 31.37 -4.30
CA ALA A 868 33.91 30.10 -3.89
C ALA A 868 34.67 28.91 -4.52
N LEU A 869 34.63 27.77 -3.84
CA LEU A 869 35.36 26.57 -4.25
C LEU A 869 34.55 25.82 -5.30
N ALA A 870 35.00 25.78 -6.55
CA ALA A 870 34.36 25.01 -7.60
C ALA A 870 34.98 23.61 -7.74
N LEU A 871 34.14 22.61 -7.91
CA LEU A 871 34.48 21.21 -8.13
C LEU A 871 33.86 20.73 -9.44
N ARG A 872 34.69 20.28 -10.37
CA ARG A 872 34.28 19.46 -11.52
C ARG A 872 34.72 18.02 -11.32
N VAL A 873 33.77 17.10 -11.36
CA VAL A 873 34.01 15.66 -11.26
C VAL A 873 33.78 15.04 -12.63
N GLU A 874 34.73 14.25 -13.12
CA GLU A 874 34.55 13.38 -14.29
C GLU A 874 34.61 11.93 -13.82
N ILE A 875 33.55 11.17 -14.06
CA ILE A 875 33.41 9.76 -13.69
C ILE A 875 33.44 8.95 -14.98
N ALA A 876 34.48 8.14 -15.18
CA ALA A 876 34.72 7.36 -16.39
C ALA A 876 34.86 5.86 -16.07
N PRO A 877 33.78 5.07 -16.23
CA PRO A 877 33.83 3.62 -16.06
C PRO A 877 34.69 2.94 -17.13
N SER A 878 35.39 1.85 -16.78
CA SER A 878 36.00 0.95 -17.75
C SER A 878 34.95 0.17 -18.56
N ARG A 879 35.33 -0.45 -19.68
CA ARG A 879 34.37 -1.10 -20.59
C ARG A 879 33.76 -2.43 -20.10
N GLY A 880 34.29 -3.07 -19.07
CA GLY A 880 33.92 -4.44 -18.70
C GLY A 880 32.74 -4.58 -17.72
N TRP A 881 32.10 -3.48 -17.32
CA TRP A 881 30.89 -3.53 -16.50
C TRP A 881 29.70 -4.05 -17.32
N ASP A 882 29.00 -5.04 -16.77
CA ASP A 882 27.92 -5.79 -17.42
C ASP A 882 26.69 -5.96 -16.51
N THR A 883 26.55 -5.12 -15.50
CA THR A 883 25.38 -5.05 -14.62
C THR A 883 24.98 -3.60 -14.39
N THR A 884 23.70 -3.38 -14.05
CA THR A 884 23.20 -2.07 -13.62
C THR A 884 23.92 -1.61 -12.35
N TRP A 885 23.90 -0.31 -12.08
CA TRP A 885 24.44 0.27 -10.85
C TRP A 885 23.33 0.82 -9.97
N PRO A 886 23.41 0.68 -8.64
CA PRO A 886 22.42 1.27 -7.74
C PRO A 886 22.42 2.80 -7.80
N ARG A 887 23.62 3.40 -7.85
CA ARG A 887 23.81 4.85 -8.00
C ARG A 887 25.12 5.19 -8.71
N MET A 888 25.29 6.46 -9.05
CA MET A 888 26.55 7.02 -9.52
C MET A 888 26.72 8.44 -9.00
N GLY A 889 27.52 8.59 -7.95
CA GLY A 889 27.68 9.88 -7.28
C GLY A 889 28.96 10.01 -6.50
N ILE A 890 29.03 11.08 -5.72
CA ILE A 890 30.11 11.33 -4.76
C ILE A 890 29.54 11.53 -3.36
N ARG A 891 30.28 11.09 -2.35
CA ARG A 891 29.94 11.23 -0.93
C ARG A 891 30.92 12.16 -0.23
N PHE A 892 30.39 13.02 0.62
CA PHE A 892 31.10 13.77 1.65
C PHE A 892 30.68 13.29 3.04
N ALA A 893 31.62 13.24 3.98
CA ALA A 893 31.31 13.19 5.40
C ALA A 893 31.50 14.57 5.99
N LEU A 894 30.43 15.08 6.60
CA LEU A 894 30.33 16.41 7.19
C LEU A 894 30.08 16.27 8.70
N PRO A 895 30.27 17.34 9.50
CA PRO A 895 30.06 17.28 10.94
C PRO A 895 28.61 16.93 11.27
N GLY A 896 28.40 16.07 12.27
CA GLY A 896 27.07 15.70 12.75
C GLY A 896 26.28 16.86 13.37
N THR A 897 26.89 18.03 13.58
CA THR A 897 26.22 19.23 14.09
C THR A 897 25.39 19.96 13.05
N LEU A 898 25.49 19.59 11.76
CA LEU A 898 24.53 20.04 10.76
C LEU A 898 23.16 19.40 11.05
N GLU A 899 22.12 20.21 11.03
CA GLU A 899 20.76 19.86 11.46
C GLU A 899 19.72 20.03 10.36
N THR A 900 19.91 20.99 9.46
CA THR A 900 18.92 21.35 8.42
C THR A 900 19.46 21.22 7.01
N ALA A 901 18.55 20.99 6.07
CA ALA A 901 18.78 21.05 4.63
C ALA A 901 17.72 21.93 3.97
N ASP A 902 18.16 23.01 3.34
CA ASP A 902 17.33 23.91 2.53
C ASP A 902 17.73 23.76 1.07
N TRP A 903 16.79 23.55 0.15
CA TRP A 903 17.13 23.33 -1.26
C TRP A 903 16.17 23.98 -2.24
N PHE A 904 16.69 24.33 -3.41
CA PHE A 904 15.90 24.65 -4.60
C PHE A 904 16.07 23.51 -5.62
N GLY A 905 14.99 22.77 -5.87
CA GLY A 905 15.02 21.54 -6.66
C GLY A 905 13.66 20.85 -6.61
N THR A 906 13.61 19.54 -6.86
CA THR A 906 12.35 18.79 -6.68
C THR A 906 12.10 18.43 -5.21
N GLY A 907 10.84 18.42 -4.79
CA GLY A 907 10.44 18.07 -3.42
C GLY A 907 8.94 18.17 -3.15
N PRO A 908 8.51 18.15 -1.87
CA PRO A 908 9.35 18.07 -0.67
C PRO A 908 9.84 16.64 -0.33
N LEU A 909 9.17 15.61 -0.83
CA LEU A 909 9.49 14.20 -0.58
C LEU A 909 10.61 13.69 -1.49
N GLU A 910 11.08 12.48 -1.24
CA GLU A 910 12.04 11.80 -2.11
C GLU A 910 11.45 11.54 -3.51
N SER A 911 12.33 11.42 -4.51
CA SER A 911 11.95 11.15 -5.89
C SER A 911 13.03 10.37 -6.63
N TYR A 912 12.62 9.37 -7.42
CA TYR A 912 13.48 8.46 -8.18
C TYR A 912 13.10 8.47 -9.67
N PRO A 913 13.93 7.91 -10.58
CA PRO A 913 13.68 8.00 -12.03
C PRO A 913 12.28 7.57 -12.48
N ASP A 914 11.71 6.55 -11.84
CA ASP A 914 10.41 5.94 -12.11
C ASP A 914 9.34 6.23 -11.03
N SER A 915 9.63 7.15 -10.09
CA SER A 915 8.71 7.64 -9.06
C SER A 915 8.98 9.12 -8.76
N ARG A 916 8.38 10.01 -9.55
CA ARG A 916 8.68 11.46 -9.54
C ARG A 916 7.56 12.37 -10.06
N ARG A 917 6.35 11.86 -10.30
CA ARG A 917 5.16 12.64 -10.70
C ARG A 917 4.67 13.55 -9.57
N ALA A 918 4.83 13.15 -8.32
CA ALA A 918 4.52 14.00 -7.15
C ALA A 918 5.55 15.11 -6.90
N ALA A 919 6.73 15.02 -7.51
CA ALA A 919 7.84 15.93 -7.24
C ALA A 919 7.65 17.26 -7.99
N LEU A 920 7.54 18.36 -7.25
CA LEU A 920 7.42 19.71 -7.82
C LEU A 920 8.75 20.45 -7.66
N VAL A 921 9.08 21.32 -8.61
CA VAL A 921 10.23 22.22 -8.47
C VAL A 921 9.85 23.38 -7.56
N GLY A 922 10.64 23.63 -6.51
CA GLY A 922 10.36 24.66 -5.53
C GLY A 922 11.48 24.83 -4.52
N ARG A 923 11.28 25.71 -3.54
CA ARG A 923 12.16 25.82 -2.37
C ARG A 923 11.57 25.06 -1.20
N TYR A 924 12.39 24.21 -0.61
CA TYR A 924 12.02 23.33 0.49
C TYR A 924 13.05 23.39 1.61
N SER A 925 12.63 23.01 2.81
CA SER A 925 13.46 22.94 4.00
C SER A 925 13.04 21.72 4.81
N SER A 926 14.01 21.00 5.36
CA SER A 926 13.75 19.88 6.29
C SER A 926 14.88 19.73 7.29
N ALA A 927 14.58 19.15 8.45
CA ALA A 927 15.61 18.58 9.31
C ALA A 927 16.24 17.37 8.59
N ILE A 928 17.54 17.18 8.75
CA ILE A 928 18.26 16.05 8.11
C ILE A 928 17.64 14.70 8.52
N ASP A 929 17.25 14.57 9.79
CA ASP A 929 16.63 13.35 10.31
C ASP A 929 15.22 13.09 9.76
N ALA A 930 14.57 14.10 9.18
CA ALA A 930 13.25 14.01 8.57
C ALA A 930 13.30 13.88 7.03
N LEU A 931 14.50 13.77 6.43
CA LEU A 931 14.62 13.57 4.97
C LEU A 931 14.33 12.12 4.54
N SER A 932 14.51 11.17 5.46
CA SER A 932 14.20 9.74 5.28
C SER A 932 12.70 9.47 5.48
N ALA A 933 12.18 8.49 4.74
CA ALA A 933 10.81 8.00 4.89
C ALA A 933 10.62 7.09 6.11
N GLY A 934 11.68 6.58 6.76
CA GLY A 934 11.57 5.76 7.97
C GLY A 934 11.06 4.32 7.75
N TYR A 935 11.37 3.70 6.60
CA TYR A 935 10.95 2.33 6.27
C TYR A 935 11.27 1.30 7.36
N ALA A 936 10.37 0.32 7.51
CA ALA A 936 10.45 -0.74 8.54
C ALA A 936 11.79 -1.49 8.54
N ARG A 937 12.25 -1.93 7.36
CA ARG A 937 13.63 -2.38 7.14
C ARG A 937 14.44 -1.22 6.54
N PRO A 938 15.53 -0.76 7.20
CA PRO A 938 16.37 0.29 6.67
C PRO A 938 16.88 -0.01 5.25
N GLN A 939 16.74 0.96 4.34
CA GLN A 939 17.09 0.84 2.94
C GLN A 939 17.36 2.23 2.33
N GLU A 940 17.64 2.29 1.02
CA GLU A 940 17.80 3.55 0.32
C GLU A 940 16.57 4.46 0.52
N THR A 941 16.81 5.73 0.85
CA THR A 941 15.77 6.73 1.10
C THR A 941 16.39 8.14 1.11
N GLY A 942 15.57 9.16 0.85
CA GLY A 942 15.93 10.56 1.02
C GLY A 942 16.42 11.25 -0.25
N HIS A 943 16.46 10.58 -1.40
CA HIS A 943 16.96 11.17 -2.63
C HIS A 943 16.06 12.31 -3.13
N ARG A 944 16.63 13.51 -3.33
CA ARG A 944 15.95 14.64 -3.98
C ARG A 944 16.55 14.87 -5.37
N SER A 945 15.76 14.65 -6.41
CA SER A 945 16.19 14.81 -7.81
C SER A 945 16.29 16.27 -8.26
N ASP A 946 17.04 16.52 -9.33
CA ASP A 946 17.14 17.80 -10.05
C ASP A 946 17.37 19.03 -9.14
N VAL A 947 18.40 18.97 -8.29
CA VAL A 947 18.74 20.06 -7.37
C VAL A 947 19.61 21.13 -8.02
N ARG A 948 19.30 22.41 -7.76
CA ARG A 948 20.07 23.58 -8.21
C ARG A 948 20.88 24.18 -7.08
N GLU A 949 20.28 24.27 -5.90
CA GLU A 949 20.90 24.84 -4.70
C GLU A 949 20.59 23.95 -3.50
N LEU A 950 21.57 23.77 -2.61
CA LEU A 950 21.45 23.10 -1.33
C LEU A 950 22.25 23.88 -0.29
N THR A 951 21.63 24.18 0.86
CA THR A 951 22.29 24.72 2.04
C THR A 951 22.13 23.72 3.18
N LEU A 952 23.23 23.31 3.79
CA LEU A 952 23.23 22.53 5.03
C LEU A 952 23.62 23.43 6.20
N GLY A 953 22.77 23.52 7.21
CA GLY A 953 22.91 24.49 8.30
C GLY A 953 23.14 23.85 9.67
N GLU A 954 23.90 24.54 10.52
CA GLU A 954 24.02 24.33 11.96
C GLU A 954 23.36 25.51 12.69
N SER A 955 22.58 25.24 13.75
CA SER A 955 21.89 26.29 14.51
C SER A 955 22.87 27.29 15.14
N GLY A 956 22.91 28.52 14.60
CA GLY A 956 23.84 29.58 15.03
C GLY A 956 25.32 29.31 14.68
N GLY A 957 25.57 28.35 13.80
CA GLY A 957 26.90 27.88 13.39
C GLY A 957 27.19 28.12 11.91
N ALA A 958 27.96 27.20 11.31
CA ALA A 958 28.36 27.29 9.90
C ALA A 958 27.23 26.86 8.96
N GLU A 959 27.10 27.54 7.82
CA GLU A 959 26.23 27.11 6.70
C GLU A 959 27.10 26.68 5.51
N LEU A 960 26.87 25.47 4.98
CA LEU A 960 27.47 25.00 3.74
C LEU A 960 26.49 25.20 2.59
N ASP A 961 26.76 26.17 1.72
CA ASP A 961 26.01 26.34 0.48
C ASP A 961 26.67 25.59 -0.67
N ILE A 962 25.85 24.94 -1.47
CA ILE A 962 26.22 24.18 -2.64
C ILE A 962 25.33 24.60 -3.79
N ARG A 963 25.94 25.04 -4.90
CA ARG A 963 25.24 25.32 -6.16
C ARG A 963 25.64 24.29 -7.19
N PHE A 964 24.66 23.70 -7.85
CA PHE A 964 24.85 22.67 -8.86
C PHE A 964 24.68 23.26 -10.26
N GLN A 965 25.47 22.75 -11.20
CA GLN A 965 25.34 23.07 -12.62
C GLN A 965 24.96 21.81 -13.38
N GLY A 966 24.06 21.96 -14.36
CA GLY A 966 23.73 20.88 -15.27
C GLY A 966 24.94 20.44 -16.07
N ASP A 967 25.00 19.16 -16.40
CA ASP A 967 26.05 18.64 -17.27
C ASP A 967 25.88 19.09 -18.73
N GLU A 968 26.74 18.60 -19.64
CA GLU A 968 26.68 18.95 -21.07
C GLU A 968 25.35 18.57 -21.76
N GLN A 969 24.54 17.70 -21.14
CA GLN A 969 23.21 17.30 -21.61
C GLN A 969 22.09 18.03 -20.84
N GLY A 970 22.43 18.96 -19.95
CA GLY A 970 21.49 19.71 -19.13
C GLY A 970 20.92 18.90 -17.96
N ARG A 971 21.50 17.75 -17.62
CA ARG A 971 21.04 16.92 -16.49
C ARG A 971 21.54 17.52 -15.18
N LEU A 972 20.64 17.71 -14.23
CA LEU A 972 20.96 18.15 -12.88
C LEU A 972 21.22 16.94 -11.98
N PRO A 973 22.09 17.06 -10.97
CA PRO A 973 22.26 16.01 -9.98
C PRO A 973 21.07 15.96 -9.01
N GLY A 974 21.05 14.94 -8.17
CA GLY A 974 20.26 14.93 -6.94
C GLY A 974 21.14 14.85 -5.70
N PHE A 975 20.54 14.97 -4.51
CA PHE A 975 21.24 14.81 -3.25
C PHE A 975 20.50 13.91 -2.26
N THR A 976 21.26 13.32 -1.35
CA THR A 976 20.76 12.65 -0.14
C THR A 976 21.63 13.10 1.04
N ALA A 977 21.01 13.52 2.15
CA ALA A 977 21.72 13.81 3.40
C ALA A 977 21.20 12.85 4.49
N SER A 978 22.08 12.06 5.08
CA SER A 978 21.73 11.04 6.08
C SER A 978 22.74 11.02 7.23
N ARG A 979 22.30 10.55 8.40
CA ARG A 979 23.19 10.29 9.54
C ARG A 979 24.09 9.06 9.30
N HIS A 980 23.71 8.17 8.40
CA HIS A 980 24.39 6.89 8.22
C HIS A 980 24.88 6.72 6.78
N THR A 981 25.94 5.94 6.62
CA THR A 981 26.38 5.50 5.30
C THR A 981 25.41 4.47 4.71
N ALA A 982 25.41 4.32 3.38
CA ALA A 982 24.61 3.28 2.72
C ALA A 982 24.95 1.86 3.24
N HIS A 983 26.20 1.64 3.67
CA HIS A 983 26.66 0.38 4.24
C HIS A 983 26.12 0.11 5.64
N GLU A 984 26.00 1.14 6.48
CA GLU A 984 25.41 1.00 7.82
C GLU A 984 23.90 0.76 7.72
N ILE A 985 23.23 1.43 6.78
CA ILE A 985 21.80 1.23 6.50
C ILE A 985 21.57 -0.20 5.98
N ASP A 986 22.36 -0.66 5.02
CA ASP A 986 22.28 -2.02 4.47
C ASP A 986 22.52 -3.13 5.53
N ALA A 987 23.33 -2.86 6.55
CA ALA A 987 23.65 -3.83 7.58
C ALA A 987 22.57 -3.96 8.68
N ALA A 988 21.69 -2.97 8.82
CA ALA A 988 20.64 -2.96 9.83
C ALA A 988 19.36 -3.61 9.29
N THR A 989 18.74 -4.45 10.12
CA THR A 989 17.43 -5.04 9.83
C THR A 989 16.30 -4.21 10.42
N HIS A 990 16.57 -3.49 11.51
CA HIS A 990 15.64 -2.52 12.11
C HIS A 990 16.27 -1.14 12.30
N PRO A 991 15.48 -0.05 12.30
CA PRO A 991 15.99 1.30 12.55
C PRO A 991 16.73 1.46 13.88
N HIS A 992 16.29 0.75 14.92
CA HIS A 992 16.90 0.82 16.25
C HIS A 992 18.31 0.17 16.32
N GLU A 993 18.71 -0.59 15.29
CA GLU A 993 20.03 -1.23 15.20
C GLU A 993 21.08 -0.33 14.54
N LEU A 994 20.67 0.80 13.96
CA LEU A 994 21.58 1.75 13.34
C LEU A 994 22.55 2.34 14.40
N PRO A 995 23.86 2.42 14.10
CA PRO A 995 24.83 2.90 15.07
C PRO A 995 24.63 4.38 15.38
N ALA A 996 25.08 4.83 16.55
CA ALA A 996 25.14 6.26 16.84
C ALA A 996 26.06 6.96 15.81
N SER A 997 25.59 8.03 15.18
CA SER A 997 26.37 8.77 14.19
C SER A 997 26.93 10.07 14.74
N SER A 998 28.15 10.42 14.29
CA SER A 998 28.78 11.72 14.53
C SER A 998 28.93 12.55 13.24
N HIS A 999 28.33 12.10 12.13
CA HIS A 999 28.49 12.72 10.82
C HIS A 999 27.15 12.90 10.11
N VAL A 1000 27.14 13.83 9.16
CA VAL A 1000 26.16 13.87 8.08
C VAL A 1000 26.85 13.39 6.81
N HIS A 1001 26.32 12.35 6.20
CA HIS A 1001 26.78 11.84 4.91
C HIS A 1001 25.95 12.49 3.80
N LEU A 1002 26.59 13.38 3.06
CA LEU A 1002 26.00 14.02 1.88
C LEU A 1002 26.41 13.25 0.63
N TYR A 1003 25.43 12.66 -0.06
CA TYR A 1003 25.57 12.11 -1.40
C TYR A 1003 25.13 13.13 -2.42
N VAL A 1004 25.95 13.35 -3.45
CA VAL A 1004 25.62 14.12 -4.66
C VAL A 1004 25.66 13.15 -5.82
N ASP A 1005 24.48 12.76 -6.29
CA ASP A 1005 24.32 11.71 -7.29
C ASP A 1005 24.09 12.32 -8.66
N ALA A 1006 24.90 11.90 -9.65
CA ALA A 1006 24.63 12.19 -11.05
C ALA A 1006 23.47 11.36 -11.59
N ALA A 1007 23.23 10.18 -11.00
CA ALA A 1007 22.11 9.31 -11.30
C ALA A 1007 21.88 8.28 -10.17
N GLN A 1008 20.63 7.85 -10.06
CA GLN A 1008 20.16 6.73 -9.25
C GLN A 1008 19.46 5.71 -10.17
N HIS A 1009 19.45 4.44 -9.78
CA HIS A 1009 18.59 3.43 -10.40
C HIS A 1009 17.11 3.68 -10.02
N GLY A 1010 16.19 3.26 -10.89
CA GLY A 1010 14.77 3.18 -10.54
C GLY A 1010 14.48 2.21 -9.39
N LEU A 1011 13.21 2.16 -9.00
CA LEU A 1011 12.70 1.37 -7.89
C LEU A 1011 12.05 0.06 -8.37
N GLY A 1012 11.26 0.12 -9.44
CA GLY A 1012 10.46 -1.02 -9.90
C GLY A 1012 9.46 -1.47 -8.82
N SER A 1013 9.03 -2.72 -8.89
CA SER A 1013 8.22 -3.35 -7.83
C SER A 1013 8.54 -4.84 -7.72
N ARG A 1014 9.82 -5.20 -7.91
CA ARG A 1014 10.27 -6.59 -8.07
C ARG A 1014 10.18 -7.42 -6.78
N ALA A 1015 9.87 -6.81 -5.63
CA ALA A 1015 9.50 -7.53 -4.41
C ALA A 1015 8.39 -8.56 -4.73
N CYS A 1016 7.29 -8.09 -5.32
CA CYS A 1016 6.24 -8.89 -5.96
C CYS A 1016 5.69 -8.12 -7.18
N GLY A 1017 6.29 -8.32 -8.36
CA GLY A 1017 5.94 -7.54 -9.55
C GLY A 1017 7.11 -7.29 -10.51
N ILE A 1018 6.98 -6.30 -11.39
CA ILE A 1018 7.93 -6.09 -12.49
C ILE A 1018 9.28 -5.52 -12.01
N ASP A 1019 10.35 -5.87 -12.71
CA ASP A 1019 11.67 -5.26 -12.56
C ASP A 1019 11.65 -3.79 -13.02
N VAL A 1020 12.69 -3.03 -12.68
CA VAL A 1020 12.87 -1.65 -13.14
C VAL A 1020 12.85 -1.61 -14.67
N LEU A 1021 11.98 -0.77 -15.25
CA LEU A 1021 11.88 -0.69 -16.71
C LEU A 1021 13.20 -0.22 -17.33
N PRO A 1022 13.56 -0.70 -18.54
CA PRO A 1022 14.87 -0.40 -19.15
C PRO A 1022 15.21 1.09 -19.25
N GLN A 1023 14.24 1.98 -19.45
CA GLN A 1023 14.46 3.44 -19.51
C GLN A 1023 14.82 4.08 -18.16
N TYR A 1024 14.55 3.40 -17.05
CA TYR A 1024 14.87 3.83 -15.68
C TYR A 1024 16.04 3.03 -15.09
N ALA A 1025 16.56 2.05 -15.83
CA ALA A 1025 17.70 1.25 -15.43
C ALA A 1025 19.02 2.04 -15.57
N LEU A 1026 19.83 2.05 -14.50
CA LEU A 1026 21.09 2.79 -14.49
C LEU A 1026 22.22 1.91 -15.01
N TRP A 1027 22.49 2.01 -16.31
CA TRP A 1027 23.64 1.36 -16.92
C TRP A 1027 24.94 2.18 -16.78
N PRO A 1028 26.09 1.53 -16.57
CA PRO A 1028 27.39 2.19 -16.45
C PRO A 1028 27.67 3.09 -17.65
N SER A 1029 27.89 4.38 -17.39
CA SER A 1029 28.20 5.35 -18.43
C SER A 1029 28.99 6.53 -17.85
N ALA A 1030 29.75 7.22 -18.69
CA ALA A 1030 30.49 8.39 -18.23
C ALA A 1030 29.52 9.52 -17.84
N ARG A 1031 29.83 10.20 -16.73
CA ARG A 1031 29.08 11.35 -16.20
C ARG A 1031 30.04 12.41 -15.67
N SER A 1032 29.53 13.62 -15.57
CA SER A 1032 30.23 14.71 -14.90
C SER A 1032 29.31 15.43 -13.91
N LEU A 1033 29.88 15.86 -12.81
CA LEU A 1033 29.25 16.77 -11.85
C LEU A 1033 30.00 18.09 -11.86
N ALA A 1034 29.28 19.20 -11.73
CA ALA A 1034 29.85 20.51 -11.55
C ALA A 1034 29.10 21.21 -10.41
N LEU A 1035 29.83 21.61 -9.37
CA LEU A 1035 29.24 22.28 -8.21
C LEU A 1035 30.20 23.30 -7.60
N THR A 1036 29.65 24.32 -6.97
CA THR A 1036 30.38 25.34 -6.22
C THR A 1036 30.00 25.24 -4.75
N LEU A 1037 30.99 25.24 -3.86
CA LEU A 1037 30.81 25.22 -2.41
C LEU A 1037 31.28 26.53 -1.77
N SER A 1038 30.51 27.03 -0.82
CA SER A 1038 30.90 28.15 0.04
C SER A 1038 30.42 27.91 1.47
N VAL A 1039 31.21 28.38 2.44
CA VAL A 1039 30.83 28.37 3.86
C VAL A 1039 30.61 29.81 4.31
N ARG A 1040 29.49 30.06 4.98
CA ARG A 1040 29.12 31.35 5.56
C ARG A 1040 29.21 31.34 7.08
#